data_AF-A0A2N1TVY5-F1
#
_entry.id   AF-A0A2N1TVY5-F1
#
_cell.length_a   1.000
_cell.length_b   1.000
_cell.length_c   1.000
_cell.angle_alpha   90.00
_cell.angle_beta   90.00
_cell.angle_gamma   90.00
#
_symmetry.space_group_name_H-M   'P 1'
#
loop_
_entity.id
_entity.type
_entity.pdbx_description
1 polymer ?
#
loop_
_entity_poly.entity_id
_entity_poly.type
_entity_poly.pdbx_seq_one_letter_code
_entity_poly.pdbx_strand_id
1 'polypeptide(L)'
;MKEPAGVLPAACKRLGEATFVAMAAFPVDPGQCHVVFARSGLLENAYGKAMTADEAKEFVEKHLLLTFDQSLGIPGAKPLMVYVDRQADPMNMSLNDNLGSGRAAYYGECFNLKGLGKTVLAISKDRNHSNGNLDLVSALWEAICSNVLHTNLRTGTSPVLAVINPVNDVEVPWREGRYPGGIIVRIDKGGELDRPTHLFQKNEPVEADRLRQIARSLGRQDAEKFIERILHGCWSAGNVSIDGHLIDYDTVFALRGRAPQWSYRPNWLSNFFGLEGSGQKKLLKALVNHTINTDCLSYREACHQFDEARRKQLEQRFLDLTGISAGAEADRQALPVDSYHEIVTDFERLSMMMYPNFKATAPWEAENSSISLYDFSRFMRLFPILRSSGEVELQLALNLLRNPHGQMIESSASGMPESIERALKKHYVVASDQHLQALDNEALKFISEYDRLLTSWKQAHPQDWCKLVQRAFIVNEERTYMNCLPGNDFLVALTQHLTAEKVSIAEFSQLIELIIEACDRIPRPDHQGRCQADLRLFLNGFTSNLIDENGFFQPRLTILTSSLAPFNIDELASSRWEIEIEGVKNECSVEPDHQRLHIIGPKLPLAKLAENDATESFRYFNQETQFNLITIERNDRSPVIS
;
A
#
# COMPACT_ATOMS: atom_id res chain seq x y z
N MET A 1 16.25 -18.63 19.26
CA MET A 1 14.96 -17.92 19.37
C MET A 1 14.17 -18.58 20.50
N LYS A 2 13.44 -17.82 21.33
CA LYS A 2 12.54 -18.45 22.32
C LYS A 2 11.40 -19.11 21.55
N GLU A 3 11.07 -20.35 21.90
CA GLU A 3 9.95 -21.04 21.27
C GLU A 3 8.65 -20.28 21.57
N PRO A 4 7.78 -20.04 20.58
CA PRO A 4 6.48 -19.39 20.80
C PRO A 4 5.56 -20.18 21.75
N ALA A 5 5.75 -21.50 21.83
CA ALA A 5 4.92 -22.39 22.62
C ALA A 5 4.94 -22.03 24.11
N GLY A 6 3.77 -21.95 24.74
CA GLY A 6 3.63 -21.65 26.16
C GLY A 6 3.85 -20.18 26.53
N VAL A 7 4.06 -19.29 25.56
CA VAL A 7 4.15 -17.84 25.79
C VAL A 7 2.76 -17.21 25.70
N LEU A 8 2.37 -16.46 26.73
CA LEU A 8 1.16 -15.63 26.70
C LEU A 8 1.38 -14.43 25.75
N PRO A 9 0.52 -14.21 24.74
CA PRO A 9 0.66 -13.09 23.81
C PRO A 9 0.71 -11.73 24.49
N ALA A 10 1.52 -10.83 23.94
CA ALA A 10 1.60 -9.44 24.43
C ALA A 10 0.24 -8.74 24.34
N ALA A 11 -0.57 -9.03 23.32
CA ALA A 11 -1.93 -8.54 23.19
C ALA A 11 -2.81 -8.90 24.40
N CYS A 12 -2.68 -10.13 24.95
CA CYS A 12 -3.40 -10.53 26.16
C CYS A 12 -2.99 -9.70 27.38
N LYS A 13 -1.72 -9.30 27.47
CA LYS A 13 -1.23 -8.43 28.54
C LYS A 13 -1.74 -6.99 28.39
N ARG A 14 -1.74 -6.45 27.17
CA ARG A 14 -2.18 -5.07 26.89
C ARG A 14 -3.69 -4.88 27.02
N LEU A 15 -4.47 -5.82 26.48
CA LEU A 15 -5.93 -5.73 26.41
C LEU A 15 -6.64 -6.49 27.55
N GLY A 16 -5.89 -7.24 28.37
CA GLY A 16 -6.41 -8.07 29.46
C GLY A 16 -6.89 -9.44 28.95
N GLU A 17 -6.57 -10.49 29.71
CA GLU A 17 -6.87 -11.89 29.33
C GLU A 17 -8.36 -12.16 29.14
N ALA A 18 -9.25 -11.44 29.85
CA ALA A 18 -10.70 -11.56 29.70
C ALA A 18 -11.21 -11.16 28.31
N THR A 19 -10.43 -10.38 27.57
CA THR A 19 -10.69 -10.01 26.17
C THR A 19 -10.36 -11.16 25.22
N PHE A 20 -9.86 -12.30 25.68
CA PHE A 20 -9.46 -13.42 24.84
C PHE A 20 -10.14 -14.72 25.21
N VAL A 21 -10.18 -15.64 24.25
CA VAL A 21 -10.53 -17.04 24.46
C VAL A 21 -9.36 -17.91 24.05
N ALA A 22 -8.93 -18.75 24.98
CA ALA A 22 -7.94 -19.76 24.70
C ALA A 22 -8.58 -20.90 23.88
N MET A 23 -7.92 -21.31 22.80
CA MET A 23 -8.38 -22.38 21.91
C MET A 23 -7.18 -23.26 21.52
N ALA A 24 -7.43 -24.55 21.25
CA ALA A 24 -6.43 -25.45 20.73
C ALA A 24 -6.18 -25.20 19.23
N ALA A 25 -4.90 -25.17 18.84
CA ALA A 25 -4.43 -25.28 17.47
C ALA A 25 -3.50 -26.48 17.34
N PHE A 26 -3.43 -27.08 16.16
CA PHE A 26 -2.68 -28.30 15.90
C PHE A 26 -1.51 -28.00 14.95
N PRO A 27 -0.28 -28.44 15.29
CA PRO A 27 0.84 -28.37 14.35
C PRO A 27 0.55 -29.18 13.09
N VAL A 28 0.95 -28.65 11.94
CA VAL A 28 0.77 -29.28 10.62
C VAL A 28 2.12 -29.73 10.06
N ASP A 29 2.12 -30.84 9.32
CA ASP A 29 3.31 -31.34 8.62
C ASP A 29 3.73 -30.36 7.50
N PRO A 30 5.02 -29.98 7.39
CA PRO A 30 5.52 -29.15 6.28
C PRO A 30 5.25 -29.72 4.88
N GLY A 31 5.01 -31.03 4.74
CA GLY A 31 4.57 -31.64 3.48
C GLY A 31 3.13 -31.30 3.08
N GLN A 32 2.33 -30.76 4.01
CA GLN A 32 0.95 -30.32 3.78
C GLN A 32 0.83 -28.79 3.73
N CYS A 33 1.90 -28.05 4.03
CA CYS A 33 1.88 -26.58 4.09
C CYS A 33 3.20 -26.02 3.56
N HIS A 34 3.14 -25.11 2.58
CA HIS A 34 4.33 -24.48 2.01
C HIS A 34 4.42 -23.02 2.43
N VAL A 35 5.55 -22.61 3.01
CA VAL A 35 5.85 -21.17 3.19
C VAL A 35 6.21 -20.61 1.82
N VAL A 36 5.28 -19.87 1.21
CA VAL A 36 5.47 -19.29 -0.13
C VAL A 36 6.14 -17.92 -0.10
N PHE A 37 6.14 -17.26 1.06
CA PHE A 37 6.77 -15.98 1.29
C PHE A 37 7.16 -15.84 2.76
N ALA A 38 8.37 -15.35 3.04
CA ALA A 38 8.82 -14.99 4.38
C ALA A 38 9.80 -13.81 4.33
N ARG A 39 9.60 -12.82 5.21
CA ARG A 39 10.39 -11.59 5.24
C ARG A 39 11.33 -11.57 6.43
N SER A 40 12.62 -11.82 6.19
CA SER A 40 13.61 -11.98 7.27
C SER A 40 13.76 -10.74 8.15
N GLY A 41 13.81 -9.54 7.57
CA GLY A 41 14.01 -8.28 8.29
C GLY A 41 13.00 -7.99 9.41
N LEU A 42 11.79 -8.58 9.36
CA LEU A 42 10.80 -8.41 10.42
C LEU A 42 11.14 -9.23 11.68
N LEU A 43 11.71 -10.43 11.52
CA LEU A 43 12.22 -11.21 12.65
C LEU A 43 13.48 -10.58 13.23
N GLU A 44 14.35 -10.02 12.38
CA GLU A 44 15.54 -9.30 12.84
C GLU A 44 15.15 -8.14 13.77
N ASN A 45 14.17 -7.33 13.37
CA ASN A 45 13.65 -6.24 14.19
C ASN A 45 12.93 -6.72 15.46
N ALA A 46 12.36 -7.93 15.44
CA ALA A 46 11.73 -8.53 16.61
C ALA A 46 12.76 -9.03 17.63
N TYR A 47 13.84 -9.66 17.17
CA TYR A 47 14.78 -10.41 18.01
C TYR A 47 16.20 -9.83 18.10
N GLY A 48 16.51 -8.78 17.35
CA GLY A 48 17.80 -8.08 17.36
C GLY A 48 18.96 -8.87 16.72
N LYS A 49 18.67 -9.89 15.91
CA LYS A 49 19.67 -10.72 15.21
C LYS A 49 19.38 -10.70 13.71
N ALA A 50 20.39 -10.39 12.89
CA ALA A 50 20.30 -10.56 11.44
C ALA A 50 19.97 -12.02 11.07
N MET A 51 19.11 -12.21 10.07
CA MET A 51 18.59 -13.48 9.62
C MET A 51 18.53 -13.54 8.10
N THR A 52 18.93 -14.68 7.54
CA THR A 52 18.71 -14.94 6.12
C THR A 52 17.23 -15.22 5.84
N ALA A 53 16.82 -15.14 4.57
CA ALA A 53 15.48 -15.54 4.15
C ALA A 53 15.19 -17.01 4.50
N ASP A 54 16.17 -17.89 4.35
CA ASP A 54 16.07 -19.30 4.71
C ASP A 54 15.90 -19.50 6.22
N GLU A 55 16.66 -18.79 7.07
CA GLU A 55 16.49 -18.86 8.53
C GLU A 55 15.10 -18.38 8.96
N ALA A 56 14.55 -17.36 8.30
CA ALA A 56 13.21 -16.86 8.56
C ALA A 56 12.13 -17.86 8.14
N LYS A 57 12.31 -18.48 6.97
CA LYS A 57 11.43 -19.55 6.48
C LYS A 57 11.45 -20.76 7.43
N GLU A 58 12.63 -21.25 7.81
CA GLU A 58 12.79 -22.36 8.75
C GLU A 58 12.11 -22.07 10.10
N PHE A 59 12.20 -20.83 10.58
CA PHE A 59 11.49 -20.43 11.81
C PHE A 59 9.97 -20.57 11.66
N VAL A 60 9.40 -20.10 10.55
CA VAL A 60 7.97 -20.20 10.27
C VAL A 60 7.56 -21.67 10.14
N GLU A 61 8.31 -22.47 9.37
CA GLU A 61 8.05 -23.91 9.17
C GLU A 61 8.08 -24.69 10.49
N LYS A 62 9.04 -24.38 11.35
CA LYS A 62 9.22 -25.08 12.63
C LYS A 62 8.18 -24.69 13.68
N HIS A 63 7.74 -23.43 13.70
CA HIS A 63 7.02 -22.90 14.86
C HIS A 63 5.62 -22.38 14.58
N LEU A 64 5.27 -22.06 13.32
CA LEU A 64 4.06 -21.29 13.00
C LEU A 64 3.11 -22.01 12.01
N LEU A 65 3.43 -23.23 11.58
CA LEU A 65 2.51 -24.06 10.79
C LEU A 65 1.43 -24.67 11.70
N LEU A 66 0.27 -24.01 11.74
CA LEU A 66 -0.85 -24.37 12.61
C LEU A 66 -2.16 -24.49 11.84
N THR A 67 -3.11 -25.23 12.40
CA THR A 67 -4.51 -25.33 11.93
C THR A 67 -5.47 -25.47 13.12
N PHE A 68 -6.73 -25.09 12.95
CA PHE A 68 -7.79 -25.44 13.90
C PHE A 68 -8.46 -26.79 13.60
N ASP A 69 -8.19 -27.39 12.44
CA ASP A 69 -8.69 -28.71 12.10
C ASP A 69 -7.77 -29.82 12.64
N GLN A 70 -8.21 -30.49 13.70
CA GLN A 70 -7.47 -31.59 14.31
C GLN A 70 -7.14 -32.71 13.31
N SER A 71 -7.99 -32.93 12.29
CA SER A 71 -7.78 -33.99 11.30
C SER A 71 -6.61 -33.71 10.35
N LEU A 72 -6.21 -32.44 10.22
CA LEU A 72 -5.06 -32.00 9.43
C LEU A 72 -3.78 -31.89 10.29
N GLY A 73 -3.89 -32.04 11.61
CA GLY A 73 -2.76 -31.99 12.53
C GLY A 73 -1.88 -33.24 12.46
N ILE A 74 -0.61 -33.11 12.86
CA ILE A 74 0.32 -34.24 12.98
C ILE A 74 -0.23 -35.26 14.01
N PRO A 75 -0.45 -36.53 13.63
CA PRO A 75 -0.98 -37.54 14.55
C PRO A 75 -0.14 -37.69 15.83
N GLY A 76 -0.79 -37.55 16.98
CA GLY A 76 -0.13 -37.66 18.29
C GLY A 76 0.62 -36.41 18.77
N ALA A 77 0.72 -35.36 17.95
CA ALA A 77 1.26 -34.08 18.40
C ALA A 77 0.36 -33.44 19.47
N LYS A 78 0.98 -32.79 20.47
CA LYS A 78 0.23 -32.07 21.50
C LYS A 78 -0.40 -30.82 20.89
N PRO A 79 -1.67 -30.52 21.17
CA PRO A 79 -2.27 -29.25 20.78
C PRO A 79 -1.54 -28.08 21.45
N LEU A 80 -1.41 -26.99 20.71
CA LEU A 80 -0.85 -25.73 21.18
C LEU A 80 -1.98 -24.78 21.55
N MET A 81 -1.78 -23.99 22.60
CA MET A 81 -2.75 -22.99 23.02
C MET A 81 -2.56 -21.69 22.24
N VAL A 82 -3.64 -21.22 21.61
CA VAL A 82 -3.71 -19.92 20.94
C VAL A 82 -4.82 -19.08 21.55
N TYR A 83 -4.83 -17.77 21.27
CA TYR A 83 -5.75 -16.82 21.89
C TYR A 83 -6.53 -16.04 20.84
N VAL A 84 -7.85 -16.15 20.86
CA VAL A 84 -8.76 -15.45 19.93
C VAL A 84 -9.35 -14.25 20.66
N ASP A 85 -9.19 -13.05 20.13
CA ASP A 85 -9.70 -11.81 20.71
C ASP A 85 -11.22 -11.66 20.54
N ARG A 86 -11.86 -11.28 21.64
CA ARG A 86 -13.26 -10.85 21.73
C ARG A 86 -13.37 -9.39 21.38
N GLN A 87 -14.43 -9.03 20.68
CA GLN A 87 -14.69 -7.66 20.27
C GLN A 87 -16.18 -7.35 20.44
N ALA A 88 -16.49 -6.08 20.72
CA ALA A 88 -17.84 -5.55 20.70
C ALA A 88 -17.92 -4.40 19.70
N ASP A 89 -18.92 -4.46 18.83
CA ASP A 89 -19.12 -3.47 17.77
C ASP A 89 -20.49 -2.80 17.90
N PRO A 90 -20.59 -1.70 18.66
CA PRO A 90 -21.84 -0.97 18.83
C PRO A 90 -22.29 -0.25 17.55
N MET A 91 -21.43 -0.18 16.52
CA MET A 91 -21.77 0.43 15.23
C MET A 91 -22.38 -0.58 14.26
N ASN A 92 -22.28 -1.88 14.55
CA ASN A 92 -22.74 -2.98 13.69
C ASN A 92 -22.21 -2.88 12.25
N MET A 93 -20.90 -2.66 12.12
CA MET A 93 -20.18 -2.46 10.86
C MET A 93 -19.06 -3.46 10.60
N SER A 94 -18.41 -4.03 11.63
CA SER A 94 -17.15 -4.75 11.50
C SER A 94 -17.24 -6.25 11.78
N LEU A 95 -18.11 -6.69 12.70
CA LEU A 95 -18.08 -8.08 13.18
C LEU A 95 -19.01 -9.03 12.43
N ASN A 96 -19.99 -8.53 11.67
CA ASN A 96 -20.96 -9.34 10.91
C ASN A 96 -21.57 -10.48 11.76
N ASP A 97 -22.09 -10.12 12.94
CA ASP A 97 -22.65 -11.03 13.97
C ASP A 97 -21.66 -11.97 14.68
N ASN A 98 -20.36 -11.87 14.41
CA ASN A 98 -19.34 -12.61 15.19
C ASN A 98 -19.07 -11.94 16.55
N LEU A 99 -18.50 -12.70 17.50
CA LEU A 99 -18.16 -12.23 18.86
C LEU A 99 -16.71 -11.69 18.98
N GLY A 100 -16.00 -11.58 17.86
CA GLY A 100 -14.56 -11.31 17.81
C GLY A 100 -13.93 -11.85 16.52
N SER A 101 -12.62 -12.12 16.58
CA SER A 101 -11.88 -12.66 15.43
C SER A 101 -12.43 -14.01 14.98
N GLY A 102 -13.09 -14.05 13.81
CA GLY A 102 -13.70 -15.27 13.27
C GLY A 102 -12.73 -16.25 12.60
N ARG A 103 -11.54 -15.76 12.20
CA ARG A 103 -10.54 -16.54 11.43
C ARG A 103 -9.08 -16.27 11.81
N ALA A 104 -8.85 -15.63 12.96
CA ALA A 104 -7.52 -15.25 13.39
C ALA A 104 -7.29 -15.55 14.88
N ALA A 105 -6.05 -15.86 15.25
CA ALA A 105 -5.64 -16.07 16.63
C ALA A 105 -4.21 -15.59 16.87
N TYR A 106 -3.93 -15.20 18.12
CA TYR A 106 -2.61 -14.85 18.61
C TYR A 106 -1.88 -16.08 19.12
N TYR A 107 -0.59 -16.15 18.82
CA TYR A 107 0.32 -17.21 19.26
C TYR A 107 1.72 -16.65 19.50
N GLY A 108 2.43 -17.19 20.50
CA GLY A 108 3.70 -16.63 20.92
C GLY A 108 3.56 -15.21 21.46
N GLU A 109 4.67 -14.46 21.47
CA GLU A 109 4.70 -13.11 22.03
C GLU A 109 3.98 -12.08 21.16
N CYS A 110 4.14 -12.13 19.83
CA CYS A 110 3.71 -11.07 18.92
C CYS A 110 3.12 -11.57 17.58
N PHE A 111 2.83 -12.87 17.42
CA PHE A 111 2.28 -13.37 16.15
C PHE A 111 0.75 -13.39 16.17
N ASN A 112 0.14 -12.88 15.12
CA ASN A 112 -1.27 -13.05 14.84
C ASN A 112 -1.44 -13.80 13.51
N LEU A 113 -2.02 -15.00 13.56
CA LEU A 113 -2.19 -15.87 12.41
C LEU A 113 -3.64 -15.78 11.92
N LYS A 114 -3.85 -15.44 10.65
CA LYS A 114 -5.17 -15.29 10.02
C LYS A 114 -5.31 -16.29 8.87
N GLY A 115 -6.43 -17.00 8.80
CA GLY A 115 -6.68 -18.07 7.83
C GLY A 115 -6.53 -19.49 8.38
N LEU A 116 -6.39 -19.66 9.71
CA LEU A 116 -6.22 -20.97 10.37
C LEU A 116 -7.48 -21.87 10.36
N GLY A 117 -8.61 -21.34 9.88
CA GLY A 117 -9.92 -21.95 9.99
C GLY A 117 -10.84 -21.21 10.97
N LYS A 118 -12.00 -21.83 11.24
CA LYS A 118 -13.08 -21.23 12.03
C LYS A 118 -12.73 -21.19 13.53
N THR A 119 -12.80 -20.01 14.14
CA THR A 119 -12.62 -19.87 15.60
C THR A 119 -13.91 -20.15 16.37
N VAL A 120 -13.80 -20.31 17.69
CA VAL A 120 -14.96 -20.35 18.61
C VAL A 120 -15.80 -19.07 18.65
N LEU A 121 -15.32 -17.96 18.06
CA LEU A 121 -16.03 -16.67 18.03
C LEU A 121 -16.76 -16.42 16.70
N ALA A 122 -16.54 -17.28 15.70
CA ALA A 122 -17.19 -17.22 14.40
C ALA A 122 -18.63 -17.77 14.44
N ILE A 123 -19.55 -17.05 15.10
CA ILE A 123 -20.93 -17.49 15.31
C ILE A 123 -21.90 -17.01 14.21
N SER A 124 -21.43 -16.18 13.27
CA SER A 124 -22.27 -15.66 12.20
C SER A 124 -22.98 -16.78 11.44
N LYS A 125 -24.22 -16.51 11.03
CA LYS A 125 -25.00 -17.42 10.17
C LYS A 125 -24.71 -17.19 8.69
N ASP A 126 -24.08 -16.07 8.36
CA ASP A 126 -23.63 -15.82 6.99
C ASP A 126 -22.41 -16.71 6.70
N ARG A 127 -22.56 -17.59 5.71
CA ARG A 127 -21.50 -18.49 5.26
C ARG A 127 -20.24 -17.71 4.83
N ASN A 128 -20.41 -16.48 4.37
CA ASN A 128 -19.33 -15.59 3.93
C ASN A 128 -18.46 -15.11 5.10
N HIS A 129 -19.02 -15.11 6.32
CA HIS A 129 -18.38 -14.56 7.51
C HIS A 129 -18.13 -15.61 8.61
N SER A 130 -18.41 -16.88 8.33
CA SER A 130 -18.38 -17.96 9.32
C SER A 130 -17.48 -19.15 8.97
N ASN A 131 -16.86 -19.19 7.78
CA ASN A 131 -16.13 -20.36 7.29
C ASN A 131 -14.66 -20.43 7.80
N GLY A 132 -14.08 -19.30 8.20
CA GLY A 132 -12.69 -19.27 8.67
C GLY A 132 -11.62 -19.23 7.57
N ASN A 133 -12.02 -19.20 6.31
CA ASN A 133 -11.13 -19.35 5.16
C ASN A 133 -10.49 -18.02 4.73
N LEU A 134 -9.34 -18.14 4.08
CA LEU A 134 -8.63 -17.09 3.37
C LEU A 134 -7.95 -17.75 2.16
N ASP A 135 -8.07 -17.16 0.97
CA ASP A 135 -7.38 -17.66 -0.23
C ASP A 135 -5.97 -17.07 -0.35
N LEU A 136 -5.10 -17.78 -1.08
CA LEU A 136 -3.69 -17.43 -1.25
C LEU A 136 -3.49 -16.03 -1.85
N VAL A 137 -4.30 -15.63 -2.83
CA VAL A 137 -4.16 -14.31 -3.47
C VAL A 137 -4.50 -13.21 -2.46
N SER A 138 -5.57 -13.36 -1.68
CA SER A 138 -5.91 -12.39 -0.62
C SER A 138 -4.83 -12.33 0.47
N ALA A 139 -4.27 -13.48 0.86
CA ALA A 139 -3.18 -13.55 1.83
C ALA A 139 -1.92 -12.81 1.33
N LEU A 140 -1.54 -13.00 0.07
CA LEU A 140 -0.42 -12.30 -0.56
C LEU A 140 -0.71 -10.82 -0.78
N TRP A 141 -1.94 -10.45 -1.12
CA TRP A 141 -2.35 -9.05 -1.25
C TRP A 141 -2.19 -8.29 0.07
N GLU A 142 -2.64 -8.90 1.19
CA GLU A 142 -2.42 -8.35 2.53
C GLU A 142 -0.93 -8.28 2.87
N ALA A 143 -0.13 -9.27 2.47
CA ALA A 143 1.31 -9.25 2.67
C ALA A 143 2.00 -8.11 1.92
N ILE A 144 1.66 -7.87 0.65
CA ILE A 144 2.20 -6.79 -0.17
C ILE A 144 1.79 -5.44 0.44
N CYS A 145 0.49 -5.22 0.63
CA CYS A 145 -0.02 -3.93 1.10
C CYS A 145 0.52 -3.56 2.48
N SER A 146 0.49 -4.50 3.44
CA SER A 146 0.97 -4.24 4.80
C SER A 146 2.46 -3.91 4.84
N ASN A 147 3.28 -4.61 4.04
CA ASN A 147 4.73 -4.43 4.02
C ASN A 147 5.20 -3.17 3.29
N VAL A 148 4.51 -2.77 2.22
CA VAL A 148 4.76 -1.49 1.55
C VAL A 148 4.35 -0.32 2.44
N LEU A 149 3.22 -0.46 3.13
CA LEU A 149 2.69 0.62 3.97
C LEU A 149 3.38 0.70 5.33
N HIS A 150 3.99 -0.40 5.79
CA HIS A 150 4.84 -0.41 6.99
C HIS A 150 5.99 0.58 6.89
N THR A 151 6.58 0.73 5.70
CA THR A 151 7.65 1.69 5.46
C THR A 151 7.10 3.08 5.15
N ASN A 152 6.06 3.17 4.31
CA ASN A 152 5.56 4.46 3.79
C ASN A 152 4.69 5.27 4.77
N LEU A 153 3.93 4.63 5.67
CA LEU A 153 3.02 5.32 6.59
C LEU A 153 3.72 5.68 7.91
N ARG A 154 3.62 6.94 8.33
CA ARG A 154 4.14 7.41 9.63
C ARG A 154 3.22 7.05 10.80
N THR A 155 2.00 6.61 10.52
CA THR A 155 1.05 6.09 11.51
C THR A 155 1.16 4.57 11.71
N GLY A 156 2.02 3.91 10.94
CA GLY A 156 2.34 2.49 11.04
C GLY A 156 1.26 1.54 10.51
N THR A 157 1.59 0.25 10.56
CA THR A 157 0.80 -0.90 10.08
C THR A 157 1.10 -2.14 10.93
N SER A 158 0.36 -3.23 10.73
CA SER A 158 0.79 -4.56 11.17
C SER A 158 1.44 -5.30 9.98
N PRO A 159 2.79 -5.38 9.92
CA PRO A 159 3.46 -6.01 8.78
C PRO A 159 3.30 -7.52 8.80
N VAL A 160 3.25 -8.12 7.61
CA VAL A 160 3.17 -9.58 7.43
C VAL A 160 4.57 -10.17 7.34
N LEU A 161 4.87 -11.07 8.28
CA LEU A 161 6.09 -11.87 8.31
C LEU A 161 6.10 -12.92 7.21
N ALA A 162 5.01 -13.67 7.05
CA ALA A 162 4.98 -14.81 6.15
C ALA A 162 3.58 -15.09 5.59
N VAL A 163 3.58 -15.75 4.43
CA VAL A 163 2.38 -16.34 3.82
C VAL A 163 2.62 -17.83 3.64
N ILE A 164 1.67 -18.64 4.10
CA ILE A 164 1.69 -20.10 4.06
C ILE A 164 0.54 -20.56 3.17
N ASN A 165 0.81 -21.47 2.23
CA ASN A 165 -0.18 -22.17 1.44
C ASN A 165 -0.43 -23.58 2.06
N PRO A 166 -1.59 -23.83 2.69
CA PRO A 166 -1.93 -25.13 3.26
C PRO A 166 -2.27 -26.24 2.24
N VAL A 167 -1.97 -26.05 0.95
CA VAL A 167 -2.16 -26.98 -0.20
C VAL A 167 -3.64 -27.31 -0.50
N ASN A 168 -4.52 -27.26 0.49
CA ASN A 168 -5.95 -27.46 0.32
C ASN A 168 -6.62 -26.24 -0.33
N ASP A 169 -7.53 -26.52 -1.26
CA ASP A 169 -8.37 -25.47 -1.83
C ASP A 169 -9.53 -25.13 -0.90
N VAL A 170 -9.85 -23.85 -0.82
CA VAL A 170 -10.93 -23.26 -0.03
C VAL A 170 -11.98 -22.61 -0.92
N GLU A 171 -13.22 -22.57 -0.43
CA GLU A 171 -14.26 -21.71 -0.98
C GLU A 171 -14.23 -20.36 -0.26
N VAL A 172 -14.27 -19.28 -1.03
CA VAL A 172 -14.35 -17.90 -0.55
C VAL A 172 -15.56 -17.19 -1.14
N PRO A 173 -16.19 -16.26 -0.42
CA PRO A 173 -17.47 -15.70 -0.84
C PRO A 173 -17.39 -14.66 -1.97
N TRP A 174 -16.20 -14.14 -2.28
CA TRP A 174 -15.97 -13.14 -3.33
C TRP A 174 -15.51 -13.75 -4.67
N ARG A 175 -15.40 -15.09 -4.77
CA ARG A 175 -15.06 -15.77 -6.03
C ARG A 175 -15.81 -17.09 -6.15
N GLU A 176 -16.32 -17.37 -7.34
CA GLU A 176 -16.94 -18.67 -7.63
C GLU A 176 -15.86 -19.77 -7.76
N GLY A 177 -16.07 -20.91 -7.12
CA GLY A 177 -15.18 -22.07 -7.17
C GLY A 177 -14.27 -22.22 -5.95
N ARG A 178 -13.30 -23.13 -6.07
CA ARG A 178 -12.31 -23.43 -5.02
C ARG A 178 -10.95 -22.88 -5.45
N TYR A 179 -10.24 -22.27 -4.50
CA TYR A 179 -8.96 -21.59 -4.72
C TYR A 179 -7.94 -22.06 -3.70
N PRO A 180 -6.63 -22.05 -4.01
CA PRO A 180 -5.60 -22.39 -3.03
C PRO A 180 -5.78 -21.59 -1.74
N GLY A 181 -5.73 -22.27 -0.59
CA GLY A 181 -5.82 -21.63 0.72
C GLY A 181 -4.62 -20.72 1.01
N GLY A 182 -4.78 -19.84 1.98
CA GLY A 182 -3.73 -18.96 2.47
C GLY A 182 -3.83 -18.72 3.97
N ILE A 183 -2.70 -18.74 4.66
CA ILE A 183 -2.54 -18.31 6.05
C ILE A 183 -1.52 -17.18 6.05
N ILE A 184 -1.82 -16.07 6.72
CA ILE A 184 -0.86 -14.99 6.95
C ILE A 184 -0.37 -15.00 8.39
N VAL A 185 0.90 -14.67 8.57
CA VAL A 185 1.51 -14.42 9.88
C VAL A 185 1.78 -12.93 10.00
N ARG A 186 1.01 -12.24 10.83
CA ARG A 186 1.16 -10.80 11.12
C ARG A 186 1.99 -10.59 12.38
N ILE A 187 2.73 -9.48 12.42
CA ILE A 187 3.42 -9.02 13.63
C ILE A 187 2.57 -7.98 14.35
N ASP A 188 2.30 -8.22 15.64
CA ASP A 188 1.65 -7.31 16.57
C ASP A 188 2.51 -7.18 17.83
N LYS A 189 3.45 -6.23 17.81
CA LYS A 189 4.42 -5.99 18.88
C LYS A 189 3.97 -4.84 19.76
N GLY A 190 3.56 -3.73 19.15
CA GLY A 190 3.18 -2.48 19.79
C GLY A 190 1.69 -2.29 20.01
N GLY A 191 0.82 -3.20 19.56
CA GLY A 191 -0.64 -2.98 19.56
C GLY A 191 -1.14 -2.45 18.23
N GLU A 192 -0.45 -2.81 17.15
CA GLU A 192 -0.84 -2.50 15.78
C GLU A 192 -2.23 -3.06 15.46
N LEU A 193 -2.62 -4.18 16.08
CA LEU A 193 -3.93 -4.81 15.95
C LEU A 193 -4.91 -4.48 17.09
N ASP A 194 -4.58 -3.56 18.00
CA ASP A 194 -5.48 -3.13 19.07
C ASP A 194 -6.56 -2.20 18.48
N ARG A 195 -7.83 -2.63 18.48
CA ARG A 195 -8.97 -1.96 17.83
C ARG A 195 -9.88 -1.21 18.83
N PRO A 196 -10.59 -0.15 18.41
CA PRO A 196 -11.65 0.48 19.20
C PRO A 196 -12.72 -0.50 19.72
N THR A 197 -13.00 -1.56 18.97
CA THR A 197 -13.93 -2.65 19.36
C THR A 197 -13.46 -3.42 20.60
N HIS A 198 -12.15 -3.45 20.91
CA HIS A 198 -11.66 -3.98 22.19
C HIS A 198 -12.04 -3.07 23.36
N LEU A 199 -12.05 -1.75 23.18
CA LEU A 199 -12.44 -0.82 24.26
C LEU A 199 -13.91 -1.01 24.63
N PHE A 200 -14.79 -1.17 23.63
CA PHE A 200 -16.19 -1.51 23.87
C PHE A 200 -16.36 -2.88 24.53
N GLN A 201 -15.56 -3.88 24.12
CA GLN A 201 -15.61 -5.23 24.70
C GLN A 201 -15.21 -5.23 26.18
N LYS A 202 -14.12 -4.53 26.51
CA LYS A 202 -13.64 -4.41 27.89
C LYS A 202 -14.65 -3.66 28.77
N ASN A 203 -15.30 -2.65 28.19
CA ASN A 203 -16.25 -1.78 28.89
C ASN A 203 -15.67 -1.18 30.19
N GLU A 204 -14.38 -0.86 30.16
CA GLU A 204 -13.66 -0.19 31.26
C GLU A 204 -13.59 1.33 31.00
N PRO A 205 -13.50 2.17 32.05
CA PRO A 205 -13.25 3.59 31.89
C PRO A 205 -12.04 3.89 31.00
N VAL A 206 -12.23 4.77 30.02
CA VAL A 206 -11.16 5.33 29.18
C VAL A 206 -11.05 6.81 29.49
N GLU A 207 -9.87 7.23 29.92
CA GLU A 207 -9.57 8.63 30.24
C GLU A 207 -9.73 9.53 28.99
N ALA A 208 -10.17 10.77 29.20
CA ALA A 208 -10.37 11.74 28.13
C ALA A 208 -9.10 11.92 27.27
N ASP A 209 -7.91 11.90 27.87
CA ASP A 209 -6.65 12.06 27.13
C ASP A 209 -6.37 10.91 26.16
N ARG A 210 -6.74 9.68 26.52
CA ARG A 210 -6.64 8.54 25.61
C ARG A 210 -7.64 8.68 24.45
N LEU A 211 -8.86 9.13 24.72
CA LEU A 211 -9.85 9.42 23.65
C LEU A 211 -9.38 10.54 22.71
N ARG A 212 -8.76 11.61 23.25
CA ARG A 212 -8.13 12.66 22.43
C ARG A 212 -6.98 12.10 21.59
N GLN A 213 -6.16 11.21 22.15
CA GLN A 213 -5.08 10.56 21.41
C GLN A 213 -5.61 9.70 20.26
N ILE A 214 -6.66 8.91 20.48
CA ILE A 214 -7.33 8.13 19.43
C ILE A 214 -7.83 9.07 18.32
N ALA A 215 -8.50 10.17 18.68
CA ALA A 215 -8.95 11.17 17.71
C ALA A 215 -7.81 11.74 16.87
N ARG A 216 -6.69 12.13 17.50
CA ARG A 216 -5.50 12.61 16.79
C ARG A 216 -4.89 11.54 15.90
N SER A 217 -4.81 10.28 16.35
CA SER A 217 -4.27 9.18 15.58
C SER A 217 -5.11 8.86 14.34
N LEU A 218 -6.44 8.85 14.46
CA LEU A 218 -7.34 8.70 13.30
C LEU A 218 -7.18 9.86 12.32
N GLY A 219 -7.10 11.10 12.82
CA GLY A 219 -6.87 12.28 11.97
C GLY A 219 -5.56 12.21 11.20
N ARG A 220 -4.47 11.80 11.85
CA ARG A 220 -3.17 11.57 11.18
C ARG A 220 -3.29 10.48 10.12
N GLN A 221 -3.92 9.34 10.43
CA GLN A 221 -4.07 8.24 9.47
C GLN A 221 -4.86 8.67 8.22
N ASP A 222 -5.91 9.46 8.38
CA ASP A 222 -6.70 9.95 7.24
C ASP A 222 -5.86 10.82 6.30
N ALA A 223 -5.02 11.71 6.85
CA ALA A 223 -4.07 12.50 6.06
C ALA A 223 -3.01 11.64 5.36
N GLU A 224 -2.49 10.62 6.05
CA GLU A 224 -1.50 9.68 5.50
C GLU A 224 -2.05 8.93 4.29
N LYS A 225 -3.27 8.39 4.41
CA LYS A 225 -3.98 7.74 3.29
C LYS A 225 -4.15 8.70 2.11
N PHE A 226 -4.54 9.95 2.37
CA PHE A 226 -4.73 10.94 1.31
C PHE A 226 -3.42 11.26 0.55
N ILE A 227 -2.33 11.47 1.28
CA ILE A 227 -1.01 11.75 0.69
C ILE A 227 -0.52 10.55 -0.12
N GLU A 228 -0.59 9.35 0.45
CA GLU A 228 -0.09 8.13 -0.17
C GLU A 228 -1.02 7.54 -1.24
N ARG A 229 -2.19 8.16 -1.45
CA ARG A 229 -3.25 7.70 -2.38
C ARG A 229 -3.73 6.28 -2.05
N ILE A 230 -3.94 6.01 -0.77
CA ILE A 230 -4.39 4.70 -0.29
C ILE A 230 -5.87 4.78 0.07
N LEU A 231 -6.69 3.99 -0.62
CA LEU A 231 -8.08 3.75 -0.30
C LEU A 231 -8.19 2.52 0.59
N HIS A 232 -8.85 2.62 1.74
CA HIS A 232 -9.14 1.41 2.54
C HIS A 232 -10.31 0.60 1.98
N GLY A 233 -11.37 1.27 1.51
CA GLY A 233 -12.55 0.64 0.91
C GLY A 233 -13.60 0.10 1.88
N CYS A 234 -13.15 -0.44 3.01
CA CYS A 234 -14.00 -1.05 4.03
C CYS A 234 -13.52 -0.67 5.44
N TRP A 235 -13.31 0.62 5.68
CA TRP A 235 -13.00 1.09 7.03
C TRP A 235 -14.18 0.79 7.97
N SER A 236 -13.88 0.44 9.22
CA SER A 236 -14.87 0.19 10.26
C SER A 236 -14.23 0.30 11.64
N ALA A 237 -15.04 0.31 12.70
CA ALA A 237 -14.53 0.31 14.09
C ALA A 237 -13.61 -0.88 14.40
N GLY A 238 -13.83 -1.99 13.69
CA GLY A 238 -13.03 -3.19 13.78
C GLY A 238 -12.08 -3.37 12.61
N ASN A 239 -11.78 -2.37 11.77
CA ASN A 239 -10.73 -2.39 10.73
C ASN A 239 -9.76 -1.19 10.88
N VAL A 240 -9.74 -0.56 12.05
CA VAL A 240 -8.79 0.51 12.38
C VAL A 240 -8.18 0.26 13.74
N SER A 241 -6.91 0.57 13.91
CA SER A 241 -6.25 0.52 15.22
C SER A 241 -6.56 1.78 16.04
N ILE A 242 -6.60 1.64 17.36
CA ILE A 242 -6.73 2.75 18.32
C ILE A 242 -5.59 3.77 18.17
N ASP A 243 -4.41 3.34 17.72
CA ASP A 243 -3.25 4.20 17.52
C ASP A 243 -3.10 4.71 16.08
N GLY A 244 -4.07 4.39 15.19
CA GLY A 244 -4.10 4.89 13.81
C GLY A 244 -3.34 4.03 12.81
N HIS A 245 -2.91 2.83 13.19
CA HIS A 245 -2.36 1.85 12.25
C HIS A 245 -3.42 1.43 11.22
N LEU A 246 -3.03 1.36 9.95
CA LEU A 246 -3.86 0.75 8.91
C LEU A 246 -3.77 -0.78 9.03
N ILE A 247 -4.90 -1.47 8.97
CA ILE A 247 -5.01 -2.92 9.16
C ILE A 247 -6.14 -3.48 8.27
N ASP A 248 -6.12 -4.80 8.03
CA ASP A 248 -7.09 -5.55 7.21
C ASP A 248 -7.23 -5.04 5.77
N TYR A 249 -6.43 -5.65 4.89
CA TYR A 249 -6.09 -5.11 3.58
C TYR A 249 -6.89 -5.66 2.39
N ASP A 250 -7.91 -6.48 2.66
CA ASP A 250 -8.69 -7.19 1.63
C ASP A 250 -9.28 -6.25 0.56
N THR A 251 -9.62 -5.00 0.92
CA THR A 251 -10.19 -3.99 0.01
C THR A 251 -9.29 -2.77 -0.18
N VAL A 252 -8.05 -2.83 0.29
CA VAL A 252 -7.10 -1.71 0.25
C VAL A 252 -6.44 -1.66 -1.13
N PHE A 253 -6.46 -0.49 -1.76
CA PHE A 253 -5.80 -0.25 -3.05
C PHE A 253 -5.05 1.09 -3.04
N ALA A 254 -3.93 1.13 -3.75
CA ALA A 254 -3.35 2.38 -4.19
C ALA A 254 -4.14 2.93 -5.38
N LEU A 255 -4.31 4.25 -5.44
CA LEU A 255 -5.05 4.94 -6.48
C LEU A 255 -4.11 5.71 -7.41
N ARG A 256 -4.50 5.76 -8.68
CA ARG A 256 -3.76 6.52 -9.72
C ARG A 256 -3.90 8.03 -9.51
N GLY A 257 -5.10 8.48 -9.15
CA GLY A 257 -5.40 9.87 -8.79
C GLY A 257 -6.11 9.99 -7.44
N ARG A 258 -6.40 11.23 -7.03
CA ARG A 258 -6.98 11.56 -5.71
C ARG A 258 -8.48 11.87 -5.73
N ALA A 259 -9.13 11.75 -6.90
CA ALA A 259 -10.58 11.83 -6.99
C ALA A 259 -11.27 10.75 -6.12
N PRO A 260 -12.47 11.04 -5.57
CA PRO A 260 -13.26 10.06 -4.82
C PRO A 260 -13.48 8.76 -5.59
N GLN A 261 -13.03 7.64 -5.01
CA GLN A 261 -13.11 6.29 -5.56
C GLN A 261 -13.47 5.29 -4.46
N TRP A 262 -14.11 4.18 -4.77
CA TRP A 262 -14.56 3.17 -3.81
C TRP A 262 -14.17 1.76 -4.26
N SER A 263 -13.85 0.87 -3.32
CA SER A 263 -13.32 -0.47 -3.65
C SER A 263 -14.04 -1.64 -2.99
N TYR A 264 -15.14 -1.38 -2.29
CA TYR A 264 -15.99 -2.43 -1.74
C TYR A 264 -17.45 -2.22 -2.12
N ARG A 265 -18.07 -1.17 -1.58
CA ARG A 265 -19.46 -0.80 -1.90
C ARG A 265 -19.60 0.72 -1.94
N PRO A 266 -20.33 1.29 -2.92
CA PRO A 266 -20.57 2.73 -3.04
C PRO A 266 -21.74 3.22 -2.17
N ASN A 267 -22.24 2.38 -1.26
CA ASN A 267 -23.47 2.67 -0.49
C ASN A 267 -23.30 3.77 0.55
N TRP A 268 -22.05 4.07 0.94
CA TRP A 268 -21.74 5.07 1.95
C TRP A 268 -20.67 6.01 1.45
N LEU A 269 -20.88 7.31 1.63
CA LEU A 269 -19.91 8.34 1.24
C LEU A 269 -18.54 8.12 1.90
N SER A 270 -18.55 7.61 3.13
CA SER A 270 -17.34 7.28 3.88
C SER A 270 -16.55 6.11 3.29
N ASN A 271 -17.05 5.36 2.32
CA ASN A 271 -16.27 4.32 1.64
C ASN A 271 -15.44 4.86 0.48
N PHE A 272 -15.57 6.15 0.17
CA PHE A 272 -14.81 6.79 -0.89
C PHE A 272 -13.50 7.36 -0.35
N PHE A 273 -12.45 7.25 -1.16
CA PHE A 273 -11.17 7.88 -0.92
C PHE A 273 -11.32 9.38 -0.66
N GLY A 274 -10.56 9.90 0.30
CA GLY A 274 -10.63 11.29 0.75
C GLY A 274 -11.86 11.63 1.62
N LEU A 275 -12.83 10.72 1.75
CA LEU A 275 -14.08 10.94 2.49
C LEU A 275 -14.24 10.02 3.71
N GLU A 276 -13.28 9.13 3.95
CA GLU A 276 -13.27 8.14 5.02
C GLU A 276 -13.24 8.75 6.43
N GLY A 277 -12.60 9.92 6.59
CA GLY A 277 -12.59 10.67 7.85
C GLY A 277 -13.98 11.00 8.40
N SER A 278 -14.99 11.18 7.54
CA SER A 278 -16.38 11.36 7.98
C SER A 278 -16.92 10.13 8.72
N GLY A 279 -16.46 8.96 8.31
CA GLY A 279 -16.70 7.68 8.94
C GLY A 279 -16.01 7.55 10.29
N GLN A 280 -14.72 7.87 10.33
CA GLN A 280 -13.93 7.85 11.56
C GLN A 280 -14.51 8.80 12.63
N LYS A 281 -15.07 9.94 12.24
CA LYS A 281 -15.82 10.82 13.16
C LYS A 281 -17.08 10.16 13.73
N LYS A 282 -17.78 9.30 12.99
CA LYS A 282 -18.90 8.51 13.55
C LYS A 282 -18.43 7.54 14.63
N LEU A 283 -17.25 6.93 14.44
CA LEU A 283 -16.61 6.10 15.46
C LEU A 283 -16.26 6.94 16.70
N LEU A 284 -15.68 8.13 16.53
CA LEU A 284 -15.41 9.03 17.66
C LEU A 284 -16.70 9.39 18.42
N LYS A 285 -17.80 9.63 17.69
CA LYS A 285 -19.13 9.84 18.29
C LYS A 285 -19.58 8.64 19.12
N ALA A 286 -19.37 7.42 18.62
CA ALA A 286 -19.71 6.21 19.36
C ALA A 286 -18.88 6.07 20.65
N LEU A 287 -17.58 6.33 20.58
CA LEU A 287 -16.68 6.29 21.74
C LEU A 287 -17.09 7.30 22.83
N VAL A 288 -17.33 8.57 22.46
CA VAL A 288 -17.65 9.62 23.45
C VAL A 288 -19.06 9.50 24.03
N ASN A 289 -19.99 8.86 23.32
CA ASN A 289 -21.35 8.64 23.82
C ASN A 289 -21.48 7.35 24.63
N HIS A 290 -20.45 6.52 24.67
CA HIS A 290 -20.45 5.25 25.40
C HIS A 290 -20.07 5.46 26.87
N THR A 291 -20.50 4.54 27.73
CA THR A 291 -20.23 4.56 29.19
C THR A 291 -18.75 4.50 29.56
N ILE A 292 -17.89 4.16 28.60
CA ILE A 292 -16.43 4.13 28.79
C ILE A 292 -15.85 5.56 28.93
N ASN A 293 -16.52 6.58 28.37
CA ASN A 293 -16.11 7.98 28.44
C ASN A 293 -16.52 8.62 29.78
N THR A 294 -15.89 8.18 30.86
CA THR A 294 -16.25 8.63 32.23
C THR A 294 -15.97 10.12 32.46
N ASP A 295 -14.97 10.67 31.81
CA ASP A 295 -14.60 12.09 31.87
C ASP A 295 -15.49 13.00 31.01
N CYS A 296 -16.47 12.43 30.30
CA CYS A 296 -17.44 13.18 29.48
C CYS A 296 -16.78 14.08 28.43
N LEU A 297 -15.73 13.60 27.75
CA LEU A 297 -15.14 14.27 26.60
C LEU A 297 -16.25 14.53 25.56
N SER A 298 -16.40 15.79 25.13
CA SER A 298 -17.44 16.12 24.16
C SER A 298 -17.10 15.64 22.74
N TYR A 299 -18.12 15.29 21.96
CA TYR A 299 -17.94 14.97 20.53
C TYR A 299 -17.31 16.11 19.74
N ARG A 300 -17.64 17.37 20.08
CA ARG A 300 -17.06 18.56 19.44
C ARG A 300 -15.55 18.62 19.65
N GLU A 301 -15.08 18.36 20.87
CA GLU A 301 -13.67 18.34 21.20
C GLU A 301 -12.95 17.19 20.47
N ALA A 302 -13.53 15.98 20.45
CA ALA A 302 -12.95 14.86 19.70
C ALA A 302 -12.80 15.16 18.20
N CYS A 303 -13.81 15.79 17.58
CA CYS A 303 -13.71 16.23 16.19
C CYS A 303 -12.64 17.31 15.99
N HIS A 304 -12.52 18.26 16.91
CA HIS A 304 -11.48 19.28 16.84
C HIS A 304 -10.07 18.65 16.87
N GLN A 305 -9.84 17.71 17.78
CA GLN A 305 -8.57 16.98 17.88
C GLN A 305 -8.27 16.18 16.59
N PHE A 306 -9.28 15.56 15.98
CA PHE A 306 -9.16 14.87 14.70
C PHE A 306 -8.75 15.84 13.58
N ASP A 307 -9.51 16.93 13.41
CA ASP A 307 -9.34 17.87 12.30
C ASP A 307 -8.00 18.62 12.39
N GLU A 308 -7.59 19.01 13.60
CA GLU A 308 -6.31 19.66 13.83
C GLU A 308 -5.14 18.72 13.53
N ALA A 309 -5.21 17.46 13.98
CA ALA A 309 -4.16 16.48 13.73
C ALA A 309 -4.07 16.11 12.25
N ARG A 310 -5.21 15.95 11.58
CA ARG A 310 -5.27 15.70 10.13
C ARG A 310 -4.62 16.84 9.36
N ARG A 311 -4.99 18.09 9.65
CA ARG A 311 -4.42 19.28 8.98
C ARG A 311 -2.91 19.34 9.16
N LYS A 312 -2.42 19.23 10.40
CA LYS A 312 -0.97 19.26 10.70
C LYS A 312 -0.20 18.15 9.97
N GLN A 313 -0.78 16.95 9.92
CA GLN A 313 -0.17 15.82 9.23
C GLN A 313 -0.14 16.05 7.71
N LEU A 314 -1.24 16.52 7.12
CA LEU A 314 -1.33 16.81 5.70
C LEU A 314 -0.32 17.88 5.28
N GLU A 315 -0.22 18.97 6.05
CA GLU A 315 0.80 20.00 5.89
C GLU A 315 2.21 19.38 5.96
N GLN A 316 2.53 18.61 7.00
CA GLN A 316 3.85 17.99 7.11
C GLN A 316 4.18 17.06 5.93
N ARG A 317 3.20 16.29 5.48
CA ARG A 317 3.36 15.28 4.43
C ARG A 317 3.30 15.84 3.02
N PHE A 318 2.67 17.00 2.81
CA PHE A 318 2.70 17.70 1.52
C PHE A 318 4.14 18.03 1.11
N LEU A 319 5.02 18.38 2.06
CA LEU A 319 6.44 18.61 1.79
C LEU A 319 7.13 17.39 1.17
N ASP A 320 6.79 16.17 1.61
CA ASP A 320 7.38 14.97 1.03
C ASP A 320 7.10 14.91 -0.48
N LEU A 321 5.88 15.24 -0.91
CA LEU A 321 5.49 15.25 -2.33
C LEU A 321 6.28 16.27 -3.15
N THR A 322 6.74 17.36 -2.54
CA THR A 322 7.56 18.37 -3.21
C THR A 322 9.04 17.97 -3.36
N GLY A 323 9.46 16.92 -2.66
CA GLY A 323 10.87 16.53 -2.55
C GLY A 323 11.63 17.21 -1.39
N ILE A 324 11.01 18.12 -0.65
CA ILE A 324 11.62 18.79 0.51
C ILE A 324 11.60 17.84 1.72
N SER A 325 12.77 17.58 2.31
CA SER A 325 12.91 16.63 3.42
C SER A 325 12.40 17.17 4.76
N ALA A 326 11.92 16.29 5.64
CA ALA A 326 11.41 16.68 6.97
C ALA A 326 12.47 17.22 7.94
N GLY A 327 13.77 16.94 7.72
CA GLY A 327 14.88 17.48 8.54
C GLY A 327 15.18 18.96 8.29
N ALA A 328 14.59 19.53 7.25
CA ALA A 328 14.65 20.94 6.89
C ALA A 328 13.58 21.76 7.64
N GLU A 329 13.36 21.51 8.94
CA GLU A 329 12.37 22.27 9.73
C GLU A 329 12.69 23.78 9.80
N ALA A 330 13.97 24.14 9.64
CA ALA A 330 14.42 25.53 9.48
C ALA A 330 13.92 26.16 8.16
N ASP A 331 13.64 25.37 7.12
CA ASP A 331 13.28 25.84 5.78
C ASP A 331 11.77 26.12 5.63
N ARG A 332 10.95 25.72 6.61
CA ARG A 332 9.55 26.17 6.71
C ARG A 332 9.43 27.70 6.73
N GLN A 333 10.51 28.40 7.07
CA GLN A 333 10.56 29.86 7.14
C GLN A 333 10.64 30.55 5.76
N ALA A 334 10.78 29.80 4.65
CA ALA A 334 10.88 30.39 3.31
C ALA A 334 9.54 30.92 2.76
N LEU A 335 8.39 30.46 3.28
CA LEU A 335 7.08 31.00 2.98
C LEU A 335 6.39 31.52 4.25
N PRO A 336 5.61 32.62 4.16
CA PRO A 336 4.69 32.98 5.23
C PRO A 336 3.76 31.80 5.56
N VAL A 337 3.55 31.53 6.85
CA VAL A 337 2.74 30.38 7.34
C VAL A 337 1.36 30.33 6.68
N ASP A 338 0.73 31.50 6.51
CA ASP A 338 -0.60 31.61 5.88
C ASP A 338 -0.59 31.16 4.42
N SER A 339 0.45 31.50 3.64
CA SER A 339 0.59 31.06 2.25
C SER A 339 0.80 29.55 2.14
N TYR A 340 1.50 28.94 3.09
CA TYR A 340 1.71 27.50 3.09
C TYR A 340 0.42 26.72 3.39
N HIS A 341 -0.39 27.22 4.31
CA HIS A 341 -1.68 26.62 4.59
C HIS A 341 -2.64 26.71 3.38
N GLU A 342 -2.64 27.85 2.68
CA GLU A 342 -3.45 28.03 1.47
C GLU A 342 -3.06 27.04 0.35
N ILE A 343 -1.77 26.88 0.03
CA ILE A 343 -1.34 25.95 -1.04
C ILE A 343 -1.70 24.50 -0.72
N VAL A 344 -1.62 24.07 0.55
CA VAL A 344 -2.03 22.71 0.97
C VAL A 344 -3.54 22.53 0.84
N THR A 345 -4.32 23.57 1.17
CA THR A 345 -5.78 23.56 1.05
C THR A 345 -6.21 23.50 -0.42
N ASP A 346 -5.55 24.25 -1.30
CA ASP A 346 -5.79 24.20 -2.73
C ASP A 346 -5.39 22.83 -3.31
N PHE A 347 -4.27 22.26 -2.89
CA PHE A 347 -3.87 20.89 -3.25
C PHE A 347 -4.94 19.86 -2.86
N GLU A 348 -5.40 19.86 -1.61
CA GLU A 348 -6.40 18.92 -1.14
C GLU A 348 -7.67 19.01 -1.98
N ARG A 349 -8.19 20.22 -2.16
CA ARG A 349 -9.43 20.46 -2.90
C ARG A 349 -9.32 20.11 -4.38
N LEU A 350 -8.30 20.65 -5.08
CA LEU A 350 -8.14 20.46 -6.53
C LEU A 350 -7.85 19.00 -6.88
N SER A 351 -7.07 18.30 -6.04
CA SER A 351 -6.73 16.88 -6.30
C SER A 351 -7.92 15.93 -6.18
N MET A 352 -9.00 16.35 -5.50
CA MET A 352 -10.25 15.60 -5.40
C MET A 352 -11.25 15.91 -6.52
N MET A 353 -10.99 16.89 -7.38
CA MET A 353 -11.89 17.20 -8.49
C MET A 353 -11.89 16.09 -9.55
N MET A 354 -13.06 15.78 -10.09
CA MET A 354 -13.28 14.68 -11.02
C MET A 354 -14.20 15.02 -12.19
N TYR A 355 -14.04 14.27 -13.27
CA TYR A 355 -14.98 14.22 -14.38
C TYR A 355 -16.26 13.44 -13.99
N PRO A 356 -17.41 13.63 -14.68
CA PRO A 356 -18.68 12.99 -14.35
C PRO A 356 -18.77 11.48 -14.70
N ASN A 357 -17.64 10.75 -14.72
CA ASN A 357 -17.57 9.33 -15.04
C ASN A 357 -17.71 8.48 -13.76
N PHE A 358 -18.92 8.32 -13.25
CA PHE A 358 -19.16 7.57 -12.02
C PHE A 358 -18.78 6.09 -12.12
N LYS A 359 -18.88 5.46 -13.29
CA LYS A 359 -18.38 4.09 -13.50
C LYS A 359 -16.90 3.99 -13.14
N ALA A 360 -16.08 4.93 -13.63
CA ALA A 360 -14.64 5.00 -13.34
C ALA A 360 -14.28 5.28 -11.86
N THR A 361 -15.26 5.50 -10.97
CA THR A 361 -15.01 5.60 -9.50
C THR A 361 -14.63 4.25 -8.87
N ALA A 362 -14.87 3.14 -9.58
CA ALA A 362 -14.38 1.82 -9.20
C ALA A 362 -12.94 1.60 -9.73
N PRO A 363 -11.96 1.27 -8.88
CA PRO A 363 -10.56 1.08 -9.27
C PRO A 363 -10.27 -0.04 -10.28
N TRP A 364 -11.20 -0.98 -10.48
CA TRP A 364 -11.07 -2.06 -11.47
C TRP A 364 -11.60 -1.69 -12.85
N GLU A 365 -12.21 -0.53 -13.03
CA GLU A 365 -12.71 -0.11 -14.34
C GLU A 365 -11.55 0.33 -15.23
N ALA A 366 -11.57 -0.08 -16.50
CA ALA A 366 -10.50 0.23 -17.46
C ALA A 366 -10.29 1.75 -17.64
N GLU A 367 -11.38 2.52 -17.52
CA GLU A 367 -11.38 3.98 -17.60
C GLU A 367 -11.05 4.66 -16.26
N ASN A 368 -10.67 3.93 -15.20
CA ASN A 368 -10.37 4.50 -13.89
C ASN A 368 -9.34 5.64 -13.94
N SER A 369 -8.34 5.56 -14.84
CA SER A 369 -7.36 6.64 -15.01
C SER A 369 -7.97 7.95 -15.53
N SER A 370 -9.17 7.93 -16.11
CA SER A 370 -9.84 9.13 -16.66
C SER A 370 -10.56 9.99 -15.62
N ILE A 371 -10.80 9.47 -14.41
CA ILE A 371 -11.71 10.12 -13.46
C ILE A 371 -11.17 11.42 -12.89
N SER A 372 -9.87 11.48 -12.56
CA SER A 372 -9.28 12.64 -11.89
C SER A 372 -9.16 13.80 -12.86
N LEU A 373 -9.49 15.00 -12.40
CA LEU A 373 -9.37 16.22 -13.22
C LEU A 373 -7.89 16.64 -13.39
N TYR A 374 -7.16 16.54 -12.29
CA TYR A 374 -5.75 16.92 -12.19
C TYR A 374 -4.92 15.74 -11.68
N ASP A 375 -3.78 15.50 -12.31
CA ASP A 375 -2.79 14.50 -11.90
C ASP A 375 -1.63 15.18 -11.17
N PHE A 376 -1.84 15.39 -9.87
CA PHE A 376 -0.81 15.95 -8.99
C PHE A 376 0.41 15.04 -8.86
N SER A 377 0.29 13.72 -9.06
CA SER A 377 1.43 12.81 -8.94
C SER A 377 2.38 13.03 -10.11
N ARG A 378 1.84 13.09 -11.34
CA ARG A 378 2.59 13.45 -12.55
C ARG A 378 3.17 14.86 -12.46
N PHE A 379 2.37 15.84 -12.02
CA PHE A 379 2.84 17.22 -11.87
C PHE A 379 4.00 17.35 -10.91
N MET A 380 3.87 16.83 -9.68
CA MET A 380 4.91 16.93 -8.65
C MET A 380 6.18 16.17 -9.03
N ARG A 381 6.04 15.10 -9.84
CA ARG A 381 7.14 14.30 -10.37
C ARG A 381 7.93 15.04 -11.46
N LEU A 382 7.24 15.71 -12.39
CA LEU A 382 7.86 16.23 -13.61
C LEU A 382 8.11 17.75 -13.59
N PHE A 383 7.33 18.53 -12.82
CA PHE A 383 7.50 19.98 -12.76
C PHE A 383 8.90 20.40 -12.26
N PRO A 384 9.48 19.81 -11.20
CA PRO A 384 10.84 20.13 -10.79
C PRO A 384 11.90 19.81 -11.86
N ILE A 385 11.67 18.79 -12.69
CA ILE A 385 12.54 18.46 -13.83
C ILE A 385 12.48 19.57 -14.86
N LEU A 386 11.28 19.97 -15.31
CA LEU A 386 11.12 21.09 -16.26
C LEU A 386 11.73 22.39 -15.73
N ARG A 387 11.53 22.66 -14.43
CA ARG A 387 12.08 23.84 -13.74
C ARG A 387 13.61 23.82 -13.62
N SER A 388 14.24 22.66 -13.78
CA SER A 388 15.70 22.54 -13.83
C SER A 388 16.28 23.16 -15.11
N SER A 389 15.50 23.18 -16.20
CA SER A 389 15.89 23.73 -17.50
C SER A 389 15.62 25.22 -17.65
N GLY A 390 14.89 25.85 -16.72
CA GLY A 390 14.56 27.28 -16.79
C GLY A 390 13.27 27.65 -16.08
N GLU A 391 12.74 28.83 -16.37
CA GLU A 391 11.37 29.21 -16.01
C GLU A 391 10.38 28.37 -16.81
N VAL A 392 9.27 27.98 -16.19
CA VAL A 392 8.22 27.17 -16.82
C VAL A 392 7.01 28.07 -17.06
N GLU A 393 6.55 28.14 -18.30
CA GLU A 393 5.33 28.89 -18.64
C GLU A 393 4.12 28.30 -17.89
N LEU A 394 3.29 29.15 -17.30
CA LEU A 394 2.14 28.73 -16.51
C LEU A 394 1.17 27.83 -17.28
N GLN A 395 0.96 28.07 -18.58
CA GLN A 395 0.07 27.24 -19.40
C GLN A 395 0.66 25.84 -19.64
N LEU A 396 1.97 25.74 -19.84
CA LEU A 396 2.66 24.45 -19.93
C LEU A 396 2.56 23.68 -18.61
N ALA A 397 2.74 24.38 -17.48
CA ALA A 397 2.57 23.79 -16.15
C ALA A 397 1.13 23.32 -15.88
N LEU A 398 0.12 24.07 -16.35
CA LEU A 398 -1.27 23.66 -16.27
C LEU A 398 -1.54 22.41 -17.12
N ASN A 399 -1.00 22.33 -18.33
CA ASN A 399 -1.11 21.15 -19.18
C ASN A 399 -0.43 19.92 -18.56
N LEU A 400 0.65 20.12 -17.80
CA LEU A 400 1.30 19.06 -17.04
C LEU A 400 0.41 18.57 -15.87
N LEU A 401 -0.26 19.50 -15.18
CA LEU A 401 -1.15 19.20 -14.05
C LEU A 401 -2.48 18.57 -14.51
N ARG A 402 -2.99 18.94 -15.68
CA ARG A 402 -4.18 18.31 -16.26
C ARG A 402 -3.95 16.83 -16.49
N ASN A 403 -4.92 16.02 -16.09
CA ASN A 403 -4.86 14.59 -16.33
C ASN A 403 -4.94 14.31 -17.85
N PRO A 404 -3.91 13.73 -18.48
CA PRO A 404 -3.92 13.45 -19.92
C PRO A 404 -4.97 12.43 -20.36
N HIS A 405 -5.46 11.60 -19.42
CA HIS A 405 -6.53 10.64 -19.67
C HIS A 405 -7.93 11.18 -19.33
N GLY A 406 -8.02 12.42 -18.84
CA GLY A 406 -9.27 13.04 -18.40
C GLY A 406 -10.27 13.23 -19.54
N GLN A 407 -11.52 12.82 -19.33
CA GLN A 407 -12.58 12.93 -20.34
C GLN A 407 -13.93 13.30 -19.71
N MET A 408 -14.67 14.22 -20.33
CA MET A 408 -16.05 14.58 -19.96
C MET A 408 -17.04 13.49 -20.41
N ILE A 409 -16.95 12.32 -19.79
CA ILE A 409 -17.89 11.20 -19.99
C ILE A 409 -18.86 11.18 -18.82
N GLU A 410 -20.15 11.26 -19.10
CA GLU A 410 -21.19 11.04 -18.08
C GLU A 410 -21.55 9.56 -17.99
N SER A 411 -21.47 8.99 -16.79
CA SER A 411 -21.88 7.61 -16.53
C SER A 411 -22.50 7.46 -15.15
N SER A 412 -23.05 6.28 -14.86
CA SER A 412 -23.60 5.91 -13.56
C SER A 412 -22.89 4.66 -13.02
N ALA A 413 -22.75 4.54 -11.70
CA ALA A 413 -22.22 3.33 -11.05
C ALA A 413 -23.34 2.46 -10.49
N SER A 414 -23.35 1.17 -10.82
CA SER A 414 -24.30 0.22 -10.25
C SER A 414 -24.17 0.15 -8.73
N GLY A 415 -25.31 0.11 -8.03
CA GLY A 415 -25.37 0.06 -6.57
C GLY A 415 -25.10 1.39 -5.86
N MET A 416 -24.70 2.46 -6.55
CA MET A 416 -24.52 3.77 -5.95
C MET A 416 -25.88 4.44 -5.68
N PRO A 417 -26.21 4.80 -4.42
CA PRO A 417 -27.45 5.51 -4.12
C PRO A 417 -27.45 6.93 -4.70
N GLU A 418 -28.61 7.42 -5.14
CA GLU A 418 -28.75 8.80 -5.66
C GLU A 418 -28.28 9.87 -4.67
N SER A 419 -28.41 9.63 -3.37
CA SER A 419 -27.95 10.54 -2.33
C SER A 419 -26.42 10.70 -2.31
N ILE A 420 -25.70 9.61 -2.59
CA ILE A 420 -24.24 9.60 -2.71
C ILE A 420 -23.82 10.29 -4.00
N GLU A 421 -24.43 9.91 -5.13
CA GLU A 421 -24.13 10.53 -6.43
C GLU A 421 -24.37 12.04 -6.39
N ARG A 422 -25.50 12.49 -5.83
CA ARG A 422 -25.82 13.92 -5.65
C ARG A 422 -24.81 14.65 -4.78
N ALA A 423 -24.33 14.02 -3.71
CA ALA A 423 -23.30 14.60 -2.85
C ALA A 423 -21.98 14.76 -3.62
N LEU A 424 -21.58 13.75 -4.40
CA LEU A 424 -20.37 13.82 -5.23
C LEU A 424 -20.49 14.88 -6.32
N LYS A 425 -21.61 14.91 -7.06
CA LYS A 425 -21.90 15.91 -8.11
C LYS A 425 -21.79 17.34 -7.59
N LYS A 426 -22.30 17.58 -6.38
CA LYS A 426 -22.31 18.91 -5.77
C LYS A 426 -20.91 19.43 -5.42
N HIS A 427 -20.00 18.54 -5.02
CA HIS A 427 -18.77 18.94 -4.34
C HIS A 427 -17.48 18.66 -5.13
N TYR A 428 -17.48 17.66 -6.01
CA TYR A 428 -16.24 17.17 -6.63
C TYR A 428 -16.30 17.07 -8.15
N VAL A 429 -17.50 17.07 -8.75
CA VAL A 429 -17.66 16.86 -10.18
C VAL A 429 -17.62 18.17 -10.96
N VAL A 430 -16.86 18.19 -12.05
CA VAL A 430 -16.92 19.27 -13.04
C VAL A 430 -18.27 19.25 -13.73
N ALA A 431 -18.98 20.37 -13.68
CA ALA A 431 -20.37 20.47 -14.13
C ALA A 431 -20.52 21.10 -15.53
N SER A 432 -19.50 21.81 -16.01
CA SER A 432 -19.52 22.52 -17.30
C SER A 432 -18.11 22.99 -17.66
N ASP A 433 -17.92 23.41 -18.92
CA ASP A 433 -16.68 24.04 -19.37
C ASP A 433 -16.38 25.35 -18.63
N GLN A 434 -17.41 26.10 -18.23
CA GLN A 434 -17.22 27.31 -17.42
C GLN A 434 -16.71 26.96 -16.01
N HIS A 435 -17.24 25.90 -15.40
CA HIS A 435 -16.71 25.40 -14.12
C HIS A 435 -15.27 24.90 -14.29
N LEU A 436 -14.99 24.20 -15.38
CA LEU A 436 -13.65 23.72 -15.74
C LEU A 436 -12.64 24.87 -15.83
N GLN A 437 -12.99 25.97 -16.51
CA GLN A 437 -12.17 27.17 -16.61
C GLN A 437 -11.96 27.86 -15.26
N ALA A 438 -12.98 27.90 -14.40
CA ALA A 438 -12.85 28.44 -13.05
C ALA A 438 -11.85 27.63 -12.21
N LEU A 439 -11.92 26.29 -12.28
CA LEU A 439 -10.96 25.40 -11.63
C LEU A 439 -9.55 25.56 -12.19
N ASP A 440 -9.40 25.82 -13.49
CA ASP A 440 -8.08 26.10 -14.08
C ASP A 440 -7.45 27.38 -13.56
N ASN A 441 -8.24 28.43 -13.35
CA ASN A 441 -7.73 29.66 -12.75
C ASN A 441 -7.23 29.42 -11.32
N GLU A 442 -7.93 28.58 -10.56
CA GLU A 442 -7.48 28.16 -9.23
C GLU A 442 -6.23 27.28 -9.29
N ALA A 443 -6.15 26.37 -10.25
CA ALA A 443 -4.98 25.55 -10.50
C ALA A 443 -3.75 26.38 -10.91
N LEU A 444 -3.93 27.44 -11.71
CA LEU A 444 -2.88 28.40 -12.06
C LEU A 444 -2.37 29.17 -10.85
N LYS A 445 -3.26 29.53 -9.91
CA LYS A 445 -2.85 30.11 -8.61
C LYS A 445 -2.01 29.10 -7.83
N PHE A 446 -2.47 27.86 -7.71
CA PHE A 446 -1.72 26.78 -7.05
C PHE A 446 -0.31 26.60 -7.65
N ILE A 447 -0.21 26.52 -8.98
CA ILE A 447 1.05 26.35 -9.71
C ILE A 447 2.01 27.50 -9.40
N SER A 448 1.49 28.73 -9.39
CA SER A 448 2.29 29.93 -9.11
C SER A 448 2.86 29.91 -7.68
N GLU A 449 2.05 29.52 -6.70
CA GLU A 449 2.49 29.38 -5.31
C GLU A 449 3.46 28.20 -5.12
N TYR A 450 3.26 27.10 -5.85
CA TYR A 450 4.16 25.96 -5.87
C TYR A 450 5.52 26.32 -6.47
N ASP A 451 5.56 27.04 -7.59
CA ASP A 451 6.82 27.50 -8.18
C ASP A 451 7.53 28.51 -7.29
N ARG A 452 6.79 29.37 -6.58
CA ARG A 452 7.35 30.29 -5.57
C ARG A 452 7.98 29.53 -4.40
N LEU A 453 7.34 28.46 -3.93
CA LEU A 453 7.90 27.57 -2.90
C LEU A 453 9.24 26.98 -3.38
N LEU A 454 9.24 26.35 -4.56
CA LEU A 454 10.44 25.71 -5.10
C LEU A 454 11.55 26.72 -5.41
N THR A 455 11.21 27.90 -5.92
CA THR A 455 12.17 28.97 -6.21
C THR A 455 12.84 29.46 -4.93
N SER A 456 12.05 29.71 -3.88
CA SER A 456 12.57 30.13 -2.57
C SER A 456 13.49 29.06 -1.98
N TRP A 457 13.09 27.79 -2.07
CA TRP A 457 13.90 26.67 -1.60
C TRP A 457 15.21 26.52 -2.39
N LYS A 458 15.15 26.62 -3.74
CA LYS A 458 16.33 26.55 -4.63
C LYS A 458 17.32 27.67 -4.36
N GLN A 459 16.85 28.88 -4.02
CA GLN A 459 17.71 29.99 -3.64
C GLN A 459 18.45 29.74 -2.33
N ALA A 460 17.78 29.11 -1.36
CA ALA A 460 18.38 28.77 -0.07
C ALA A 460 19.31 27.53 -0.14
N HIS A 461 18.99 26.57 -1.01
CA HIS A 461 19.67 25.26 -1.11
C HIS A 461 20.05 24.90 -2.56
N PRO A 462 20.82 25.75 -3.27
CA PRO A 462 21.12 25.53 -4.68
C PRO A 462 21.84 24.19 -4.95
N GLN A 463 22.68 23.75 -4.02
CA GLN A 463 23.42 22.48 -4.12
C GLN A 463 22.54 21.23 -3.98
N ASP A 464 21.36 21.34 -3.35
CA ASP A 464 20.49 20.20 -3.08
C ASP A 464 19.30 20.12 -4.05
N TRP A 465 19.23 21.02 -5.04
CA TRP A 465 18.16 21.04 -6.06
C TRP A 465 17.95 19.69 -6.73
N CYS A 466 19.01 19.06 -7.21
CA CYS A 466 18.88 17.79 -7.90
C CYS A 466 18.50 16.63 -6.96
N LYS A 467 18.84 16.70 -5.66
CA LYS A 467 18.33 15.75 -4.64
C LYS A 467 16.84 15.94 -4.40
N LEU A 468 16.36 17.18 -4.35
CA LEU A 468 14.93 17.48 -4.28
C LEU A 468 14.21 16.89 -5.50
N VAL A 469 14.73 17.13 -6.71
CA VAL A 469 14.16 16.59 -7.95
C VAL A 469 14.12 15.06 -7.93
N GLN A 470 15.22 14.40 -7.55
CA GLN A 470 15.28 12.94 -7.39
C GLN A 470 14.22 12.47 -6.40
N ARG A 471 14.14 13.06 -5.20
CA ARG A 471 13.16 12.69 -4.17
C ARG A 471 11.73 12.88 -4.65
N ALA A 472 11.39 14.05 -5.22
CA ALA A 472 10.07 14.33 -5.78
C ALA A 472 9.69 13.32 -6.87
N PHE A 473 10.67 12.87 -7.65
CA PHE A 473 10.45 11.87 -8.69
C PHE A 473 10.08 10.49 -8.13
N ILE A 474 10.75 10.06 -7.05
CA ILE A 474 10.50 8.76 -6.39
C ILE A 474 9.19 8.77 -5.60
N VAL A 475 8.99 9.76 -4.73
CA VAL A 475 7.86 9.79 -3.77
C VAL A 475 6.49 9.85 -4.47
N ASN A 476 6.43 10.43 -5.67
CA ASN A 476 5.21 10.58 -6.44
C ASN A 476 4.92 9.42 -7.40
N GLU A 477 5.83 8.46 -7.54
CA GLU A 477 5.67 7.32 -8.45
C GLU A 477 4.39 6.52 -8.18
N GLU A 478 3.74 6.05 -9.25
CA GLU A 478 2.53 5.23 -9.17
C GLU A 478 2.82 3.84 -8.60
N ARG A 479 2.01 3.35 -7.65
CA ARG A 479 2.15 2.00 -7.07
C ARG A 479 1.43 0.96 -7.92
N THR A 480 1.92 0.75 -9.15
CA THR A 480 1.28 -0.09 -10.16
C THR A 480 0.82 -1.46 -9.65
N TYR A 481 1.62 -2.12 -8.80
CA TYR A 481 1.29 -3.45 -8.26
C TYR A 481 0.37 -3.44 -7.03
N MET A 482 0.10 -2.28 -6.44
CA MET A 482 -0.93 -2.09 -5.40
C MET A 482 -2.21 -1.43 -5.94
N ASN A 483 -2.24 -1.06 -7.22
CA ASN A 483 -3.49 -0.71 -7.88
C ASN A 483 -4.41 -1.95 -7.95
N CYS A 484 -5.72 -1.76 -7.97
CA CYS A 484 -6.65 -2.87 -8.18
C CYS A 484 -6.34 -3.60 -9.49
N LEU A 485 -6.35 -2.88 -10.61
CA LEU A 485 -5.75 -3.30 -11.87
C LEU A 485 -4.61 -2.36 -12.28
N PRO A 486 -3.43 -2.87 -12.68
CA PRO A 486 -3.14 -4.28 -13.00
C PRO A 486 -2.66 -5.14 -11.81
N GLY A 487 -2.49 -4.58 -10.61
CA GLY A 487 -1.81 -5.27 -9.50
C GLY A 487 -2.42 -6.61 -9.11
N ASN A 488 -3.74 -6.70 -9.00
CA ASN A 488 -4.41 -7.96 -8.65
C ASN A 488 -4.24 -9.03 -9.74
N ASP A 489 -4.39 -8.65 -11.01
CA ASP A 489 -4.21 -9.56 -12.15
C ASP A 489 -2.78 -10.10 -12.22
N PHE A 490 -1.79 -9.24 -11.95
CA PHE A 490 -0.39 -9.64 -11.87
C PHE A 490 -0.17 -10.69 -10.78
N LEU A 491 -0.74 -10.49 -9.59
CA LEU A 491 -0.64 -11.43 -8.48
C LEU A 491 -1.32 -12.76 -8.79
N VAL A 492 -2.51 -12.73 -9.40
CA VAL A 492 -3.21 -13.94 -9.84
C VAL A 492 -2.37 -14.70 -10.86
N ALA A 493 -1.83 -14.03 -11.89
CA ALA A 493 -0.95 -14.64 -12.87
C ALA A 493 0.25 -15.33 -12.21
N LEU A 494 0.92 -14.63 -11.29
CA LEU A 494 2.07 -15.18 -10.58
C LEU A 494 1.70 -16.43 -9.75
N THR A 495 0.55 -16.45 -9.07
CA THR A 495 0.07 -17.65 -8.37
C THR A 495 -0.25 -18.81 -9.32
N GLN A 496 -0.77 -18.54 -10.52
CA GLN A 496 -0.98 -19.57 -11.54
C GLN A 496 0.36 -20.17 -12.02
N HIS A 497 1.40 -19.35 -12.16
CA HIS A 497 2.75 -19.82 -12.50
C HIS A 497 3.35 -20.70 -11.40
N LEU A 498 3.11 -20.38 -10.13
CA LEU A 498 3.52 -21.22 -9.00
C LEU A 498 2.81 -22.57 -9.03
N THR A 499 1.48 -22.58 -9.17
CA THR A 499 0.67 -23.81 -9.23
C THR A 499 1.04 -24.69 -10.43
N ALA A 500 1.42 -24.08 -11.56
CA ALA A 500 1.86 -24.80 -12.75
C ALA A 500 3.34 -25.24 -12.68
N GLU A 501 4.02 -25.05 -11.54
CA GLU A 501 5.44 -25.35 -11.33
C GLU A 501 6.37 -24.66 -12.35
N LYS A 502 5.91 -23.55 -12.94
CA LYS A 502 6.72 -22.72 -13.85
C LYS A 502 7.71 -21.87 -13.07
N VAL A 503 7.40 -21.53 -11.82
CA VAL A 503 8.30 -20.85 -10.89
C VAL A 503 8.40 -21.68 -9.61
N SER A 504 9.60 -21.80 -9.07
CA SER A 504 9.83 -22.40 -7.76
C SER A 504 9.32 -21.49 -6.65
N ILE A 505 9.14 -22.04 -5.44
CA ILE A 505 8.75 -21.26 -4.24
C ILE A 505 9.76 -20.14 -3.94
N ALA A 506 11.07 -20.40 -4.13
CA ALA A 506 12.11 -19.42 -3.87
C ALA A 506 12.03 -18.23 -4.84
N GLU A 507 11.86 -18.51 -6.14
CA GLU A 507 11.67 -17.47 -7.17
C GLU A 507 10.38 -16.69 -6.94
N PHE A 508 9.29 -17.38 -6.58
CA PHE A 508 8.03 -16.76 -6.24
C PHE A 508 8.19 -15.77 -5.07
N SER A 509 8.84 -16.19 -3.97
CA SER A 509 9.11 -15.32 -2.84
C SER A 509 9.96 -14.10 -3.22
N GLN A 510 10.96 -14.28 -4.08
CA GLN A 510 11.78 -13.17 -4.59
C GLN A 510 10.96 -12.18 -5.42
N LEU A 511 10.03 -12.66 -6.24
CA LEU A 511 9.12 -11.82 -7.02
C LEU A 511 8.14 -11.04 -6.12
N ILE A 512 7.65 -11.64 -5.02
CA ILE A 512 6.83 -10.92 -4.03
C ILE A 512 7.63 -9.80 -3.35
N GLU A 513 8.88 -10.02 -2.95
CA GLU A 513 9.74 -8.96 -2.42
C GLU A 513 9.96 -7.83 -3.43
N LEU A 514 10.16 -8.17 -4.70
CA LEU A 514 10.30 -7.19 -5.78
C LEU A 514 9.00 -6.39 -6.04
N ILE A 515 7.82 -6.99 -5.86
CA ILE A 515 6.54 -6.27 -5.90
C ILE A 515 6.47 -5.23 -4.76
N ILE A 516 6.89 -5.61 -3.55
CA ILE A 516 6.96 -4.71 -2.40
C ILE A 516 7.94 -3.56 -2.69
N GLU A 517 9.13 -3.88 -3.20
CA GLU A 517 10.16 -2.91 -3.59
C GLU A 517 9.65 -1.92 -4.65
N ALA A 518 8.97 -2.42 -5.68
CA ALA A 518 8.40 -1.61 -6.76
C ALA A 518 7.32 -0.61 -6.29
N CYS A 519 6.71 -0.85 -5.12
CA CYS A 519 5.68 0.01 -4.54
C CYS A 519 6.17 0.85 -3.35
N ASP A 520 7.42 0.66 -2.91
CA ASP A 520 8.03 1.49 -1.86
C ASP A 520 8.32 2.89 -2.43
N ARG A 521 7.98 3.94 -1.68
CA ARG A 521 8.15 5.34 -2.13
C ARG A 521 9.12 6.10 -1.25
N ILE A 522 9.88 5.38 -0.45
CA ILE A 522 11.04 5.92 0.26
C ILE A 522 12.24 5.93 -0.68
N PRO A 523 12.85 7.11 -0.95
CA PRO A 523 14.12 7.16 -1.67
C PRO A 523 15.19 6.40 -0.88
N ARG A 524 15.78 5.39 -1.52
CA ARG A 524 16.88 4.58 -0.98
C ARG A 524 18.05 4.67 -1.97
N PRO A 525 18.94 5.66 -1.85
CA PRO A 525 20.07 5.79 -2.74
C PRO A 525 21.02 4.60 -2.56
N ASP A 526 21.56 4.10 -3.66
CA ASP A 526 22.66 3.15 -3.64
C ASP A 526 23.98 3.83 -3.24
N HIS A 527 25.09 3.07 -3.24
CA HIS A 527 26.41 3.59 -2.91
C HIS A 527 26.92 4.69 -3.86
N GLN A 528 26.28 4.88 -5.02
CA GLN A 528 26.56 5.93 -5.99
C GLN A 528 25.57 7.10 -5.91
N GLY A 529 24.65 7.09 -4.93
CA GLY A 529 23.62 8.12 -4.78
C GLY A 529 22.43 7.96 -5.72
N ARG A 530 22.30 6.84 -6.44
CA ARG A 530 21.22 6.60 -7.41
C ARG A 530 20.01 5.98 -6.72
N CYS A 531 18.81 6.49 -6.99
CA CYS A 531 17.55 5.91 -6.54
C CYS A 531 16.85 5.16 -7.67
N GLN A 532 16.32 3.98 -7.39
CA GLN A 532 15.51 3.22 -8.35
C GLN A 532 14.10 3.80 -8.49
N ALA A 533 13.60 3.88 -9.72
CA ALA A 533 12.25 4.29 -10.08
C ALA A 533 11.70 3.47 -11.25
N ASP A 534 10.39 3.56 -11.49
CA ASP A 534 9.67 2.99 -12.64
C ASP A 534 9.90 1.49 -12.83
N LEU A 535 9.87 0.74 -11.72
CA LEU A 535 10.13 -0.68 -11.75
C LEU A 535 9.02 -1.43 -12.51
N ARG A 536 9.40 -2.22 -13.52
CA ARG A 536 8.51 -3.14 -14.25
C ARG A 536 9.05 -4.57 -14.17
N LEU A 537 8.26 -5.43 -13.54
CA LEU A 537 8.57 -6.83 -13.25
C LEU A 537 8.19 -7.78 -14.38
N PHE A 538 9.02 -8.81 -14.52
CA PHE A 538 8.89 -9.93 -15.45
C PHE A 538 9.32 -11.21 -14.72
N LEU A 539 9.02 -12.39 -15.26
CA LEU A 539 9.33 -13.67 -14.57
C LEU A 539 10.83 -13.86 -14.33
N ASN A 540 11.67 -13.42 -15.28
CA ASN A 540 13.12 -13.63 -15.26
C ASN A 540 13.94 -12.36 -14.97
N GLY A 541 13.30 -11.25 -14.57
CA GLY A 541 13.98 -9.97 -14.43
C GLY A 541 13.06 -8.78 -14.24
N PHE A 542 13.63 -7.58 -14.34
CA PHE A 542 12.88 -6.34 -14.32
C PHE A 542 13.60 -5.21 -15.06
N THR A 543 12.85 -4.20 -15.47
CA THR A 543 13.39 -2.92 -15.94
C THR A 543 13.11 -1.82 -14.93
N SER A 544 13.93 -0.77 -14.94
CA SER A 544 13.81 0.38 -14.05
C SER A 544 14.66 1.55 -14.55
N ASN A 545 14.47 2.73 -13.97
CA ASN A 545 15.36 3.87 -14.11
C ASN A 545 16.15 4.09 -12.81
N LEU A 546 17.46 4.31 -12.92
CA LEU A 546 18.32 4.75 -11.84
C LEU A 546 18.43 6.28 -11.91
N ILE A 547 17.76 6.98 -11.00
CA ILE A 547 17.70 8.44 -10.93
C ILE A 547 18.89 8.93 -10.11
N ASP A 548 19.76 9.75 -10.70
CA ASP A 548 20.99 10.29 -10.09
C ASP A 548 20.70 11.65 -9.45
N GLU A 549 21.34 11.94 -8.31
CA GLU A 549 21.29 13.26 -7.66
C GLU A 549 22.00 14.37 -8.43
N ASN A 550 22.60 14.06 -9.60
CA ASN A 550 23.27 15.03 -10.47
C ASN A 550 22.42 15.48 -11.67
N GLY A 551 21.13 15.15 -11.70
CA GLY A 551 20.24 15.57 -12.79
C GLY A 551 20.24 14.64 -14.01
N PHE A 552 20.69 13.40 -13.82
CA PHE A 552 20.70 12.35 -14.85
C PHE A 552 19.86 11.14 -14.42
N PHE A 553 19.55 10.27 -15.36
CA PHE A 553 19.12 8.92 -15.07
C PHE A 553 19.84 7.90 -15.97
N GLN A 554 19.81 6.64 -15.56
CA GLN A 554 20.31 5.52 -16.36
C GLN A 554 19.22 4.45 -16.46
N PRO A 555 18.81 4.04 -17.67
CA PRO A 555 17.91 2.92 -17.83
C PRO A 555 18.63 1.62 -17.45
N ARG A 556 17.95 0.76 -16.69
CA ARG A 556 18.53 -0.50 -16.21
C ARG A 556 17.61 -1.69 -16.51
N LEU A 557 18.23 -2.74 -17.03
CA LEU A 557 17.71 -4.10 -17.08
C LEU A 557 18.37 -4.90 -15.95
N THR A 558 17.58 -5.66 -15.21
CA THR A 558 18.09 -6.61 -14.21
C THR A 558 17.61 -8.01 -14.55
N ILE A 559 18.53 -8.98 -14.56
CA ILE A 559 18.25 -10.39 -14.77
C ILE A 559 18.40 -11.11 -13.42
N LEU A 560 17.45 -11.99 -13.08
CA LEU A 560 17.50 -12.77 -11.84
C LEU A 560 18.30 -14.06 -12.04
N THR A 561 19.18 -14.39 -11.09
CA THR A 561 19.86 -15.70 -11.00
C THR A 561 18.83 -16.78 -10.62
N SER A 562 18.04 -17.23 -11.59
CA SER A 562 16.92 -18.12 -11.36
C SER A 562 16.94 -19.28 -12.36
N SER A 563 16.25 -20.37 -12.04
CA SER A 563 16.08 -21.53 -12.94
C SER A 563 15.38 -21.15 -14.26
N LEU A 564 14.74 -19.99 -14.29
CA LEU A 564 14.10 -19.38 -15.44
C LEU A 564 15.09 -18.71 -16.42
N ALA A 565 16.34 -18.50 -16.01
CA ALA A 565 17.40 -18.02 -16.88
C ALA A 565 18.22 -19.22 -17.36
N PRO A 566 17.99 -19.76 -18.58
CA PRO A 566 18.78 -20.87 -19.14
C PRO A 566 20.22 -20.46 -19.48
N PHE A 567 20.68 -19.31 -18.99
CA PHE A 567 21.92 -18.65 -19.34
C PHE A 567 22.89 -18.69 -18.16
N ASN A 568 24.15 -18.94 -18.44
CA ASN A 568 25.21 -18.84 -17.46
C ASN A 568 25.47 -17.36 -17.14
N ILE A 569 25.27 -16.95 -15.89
CA ILE A 569 25.39 -15.54 -15.50
C ILE A 569 26.83 -15.02 -15.61
N ASP A 570 27.84 -15.88 -15.42
CA ASP A 570 29.23 -15.48 -15.62
C ASP A 570 29.53 -15.18 -17.11
N GLU A 571 28.89 -15.94 -18.01
CA GLU A 571 28.94 -15.67 -19.46
C GLU A 571 28.20 -14.37 -19.80
N LEU A 572 27.02 -14.16 -19.24
CA LEU A 572 26.27 -12.91 -19.45
C LEU A 572 27.02 -11.69 -18.87
N ALA A 573 27.69 -11.84 -17.73
CA ALA A 573 28.44 -10.76 -17.10
C ALA A 573 29.67 -10.34 -17.91
N SER A 574 30.28 -11.27 -18.66
CA SER A 574 31.43 -11.01 -19.52
C SER A 574 31.07 -10.66 -20.96
N SER A 575 29.79 -10.77 -21.33
CA SER A 575 29.29 -10.47 -22.67
C SER A 575 29.14 -8.96 -22.94
N ARG A 576 29.15 -8.59 -24.22
CA ARG A 576 28.89 -7.21 -24.66
C ARG A 576 27.39 -6.94 -24.65
N TRP A 577 26.99 -5.97 -23.83
CA TRP A 577 25.62 -5.48 -23.75
C TRP A 577 25.46 -4.12 -24.40
N GLU A 578 24.35 -3.95 -25.11
CA GLU A 578 23.96 -2.68 -25.72
C GLU A 578 22.49 -2.37 -25.41
N ILE A 579 22.16 -1.08 -25.38
CA ILE A 579 20.79 -0.58 -25.25
C ILE A 579 20.49 0.33 -26.43
N GLU A 580 19.32 0.16 -27.03
CA GLU A 580 18.88 1.03 -28.09
C GLU A 580 18.03 2.19 -27.54
N ILE A 581 18.44 3.40 -27.89
CA ILE A 581 17.81 4.66 -27.49
C ILE A 581 17.66 5.48 -28.76
N GLU A 582 16.42 5.86 -29.13
CA GLU A 582 16.14 6.67 -30.32
C GLU A 582 16.73 6.06 -31.61
N GLY A 583 16.70 4.74 -31.72
CA GLY A 583 17.25 3.99 -32.87
C GLY A 583 18.78 3.84 -32.89
N VAL A 584 19.48 4.29 -31.84
CA VAL A 584 20.94 4.19 -31.71
C VAL A 584 21.31 3.20 -30.60
N LYS A 585 22.18 2.23 -30.91
CA LYS A 585 22.73 1.30 -29.92
C LYS A 585 23.88 1.95 -29.15
N ASN A 586 23.79 1.90 -27.83
CA ASN A 586 24.78 2.43 -26.90
C ASN A 586 25.29 1.29 -26.02
N GLU A 587 26.58 1.33 -25.66
CA GLU A 587 27.18 0.33 -24.78
C GLU A 587 26.64 0.43 -23.35
N CYS A 588 26.43 -0.72 -22.72
CA CYS A 588 26.00 -0.83 -21.34
C CYS A 588 27.16 -1.25 -20.43
N SER A 589 27.11 -0.80 -19.17
CA SER A 589 27.91 -1.36 -18.09
C SER A 589 27.17 -2.53 -17.43
N VAL A 590 27.94 -3.46 -16.87
CA VAL A 590 27.41 -4.65 -16.18
C VAL A 590 27.89 -4.60 -14.72
N GLU A 591 26.95 -4.56 -13.78
CA GLU A 591 27.20 -4.60 -12.35
C GLU A 591 26.62 -5.93 -11.78
N PRO A 592 27.44 -6.95 -11.53
CA PRO A 592 26.97 -8.20 -10.93
C PRO A 592 26.74 -8.07 -9.43
N ASP A 593 25.65 -8.67 -8.96
CA ASP A 593 25.31 -8.91 -7.55
C ASP A 593 25.10 -10.42 -7.36
N HIS A 594 25.24 -10.94 -6.13
CA HIS A 594 25.20 -12.37 -5.82
C HIS A 594 23.92 -13.09 -6.32
N GLN A 595 22.82 -12.37 -6.56
CA GLN A 595 21.55 -12.92 -7.05
C GLN A 595 21.01 -12.24 -8.32
N ARG A 596 21.71 -11.22 -8.85
CA ARG A 596 21.18 -10.33 -9.88
C ARG A 596 22.29 -9.89 -10.82
N LEU A 597 21.99 -9.78 -12.10
CA LEU A 597 22.87 -9.14 -13.07
C LEU A 597 22.25 -7.82 -13.52
N HIS A 598 22.89 -6.70 -13.21
CA HIS A 598 22.42 -5.38 -13.59
C HIS A 598 23.12 -4.92 -14.88
N ILE A 599 22.33 -4.66 -15.92
CA ILE A 599 22.79 -4.08 -17.19
C ILE A 599 22.32 -2.62 -17.22
N ILE A 600 23.28 -1.70 -17.14
CA ILE A 600 23.03 -0.28 -16.93
C ILE A 600 23.45 0.50 -18.17
N GLY A 601 22.49 1.19 -18.77
CA GLY A 601 22.69 2.04 -19.95
C GLY A 601 23.45 3.35 -19.65
N PRO A 602 23.63 4.20 -20.68
CA PRO A 602 24.34 5.47 -20.55
C PRO A 602 23.57 6.45 -19.67
N LYS A 603 24.29 7.46 -19.14
CA LYS A 603 23.66 8.59 -18.44
C LYS A 603 22.89 9.46 -19.44
N LEU A 604 21.61 9.68 -19.14
CA LEU A 604 20.70 10.52 -19.91
C LEU A 604 20.23 11.71 -19.04
N PRO A 605 20.02 12.90 -19.60
CA PRO A 605 19.47 14.02 -18.84
C PRO A 605 18.05 13.72 -18.34
N LEU A 606 17.72 14.10 -17.10
CA LEU A 606 16.37 13.89 -16.56
C LEU A 606 15.26 14.54 -17.40
N ALA A 607 15.56 15.60 -18.14
CA ALA A 607 14.60 16.25 -19.04
C ALA A 607 13.95 15.28 -20.04
N LYS A 608 14.66 14.22 -20.48
CA LYS A 608 14.10 13.20 -21.37
C LYS A 608 12.94 12.41 -20.73
N LEU A 609 12.85 12.37 -19.40
CA LEU A 609 11.71 11.76 -18.70
C LEU A 609 10.46 12.64 -18.73
N ALA A 610 10.59 13.94 -18.98
CA ALA A 610 9.47 14.86 -19.12
C ALA A 610 8.98 14.98 -20.58
N GLU A 611 9.82 14.62 -21.55
CA GLU A 611 9.49 14.63 -22.99
C GLU A 611 8.70 13.39 -23.43
N ASN A 612 8.93 12.25 -22.77
CA ASN A 612 8.30 10.99 -23.09
C ASN A 612 7.09 10.71 -22.16
N ASP A 613 5.88 11.00 -22.64
CA ASP A 613 4.63 10.47 -22.02
C ASP A 613 4.47 8.95 -22.27
N ALA A 614 5.35 8.34 -23.08
CA ALA A 614 5.36 6.91 -23.38
C ALA A 614 6.70 6.29 -22.97
N THR A 615 6.65 5.45 -21.94
CA THR A 615 7.63 4.43 -21.64
C THR A 615 7.72 3.43 -22.79
N GLU A 616 8.32 3.79 -23.93
CA GLU A 616 8.86 2.75 -24.79
C GLU A 616 9.88 1.98 -23.95
N SER A 617 9.64 0.67 -23.77
CA SER A 617 10.56 -0.20 -23.07
C SER A 617 11.88 -0.21 -23.85
N PHE A 618 12.93 0.33 -23.26
CA PHE A 618 14.27 0.26 -23.84
C PHE A 618 14.59 -1.15 -24.30
N ARG A 619 15.14 -1.29 -25.51
CA ARG A 619 15.52 -2.59 -26.08
C ARG A 619 16.96 -2.89 -25.73
N TYR A 620 17.20 -4.00 -25.04
CA TYR A 620 18.54 -4.45 -24.67
C TYR A 620 19.00 -5.56 -25.61
N PHE A 621 20.30 -5.58 -25.91
CA PHE A 621 20.93 -6.54 -26.79
C PHE A 621 22.14 -7.17 -26.09
N ASN A 622 22.28 -8.48 -26.22
CA ASN A 622 23.47 -9.23 -25.85
C ASN A 622 24.08 -9.81 -27.13
N GLN A 623 25.33 -9.46 -27.43
CA GLN A 623 26.01 -9.92 -28.65
C GLN A 623 25.13 -9.77 -29.91
N GLU A 624 24.59 -8.57 -30.11
CA GLU A 624 23.68 -8.20 -31.23
C GLU A 624 22.27 -8.81 -31.21
N THR A 625 22.00 -9.80 -30.34
CA THR A 625 20.67 -10.41 -30.19
C THR A 625 19.84 -9.66 -29.18
N GLN A 626 18.60 -9.31 -29.52
CA GLN A 626 17.68 -8.67 -28.59
C GLN A 626 17.36 -9.61 -27.43
N PHE A 627 17.59 -9.14 -26.20
CA PHE A 627 17.23 -9.85 -24.99
C PHE A 627 15.78 -9.52 -24.61
N ASN A 628 14.97 -10.56 -24.38
CA ASN A 628 13.56 -10.40 -24.04
C ASN A 628 13.28 -10.93 -22.64
N LEU A 629 12.54 -10.13 -21.87
CA LEU A 629 11.99 -10.55 -20.59
C LEU A 629 10.65 -11.27 -20.80
N ILE A 630 10.33 -12.20 -19.91
CA ILE A 630 9.11 -13.01 -19.99
C ILE A 630 8.00 -12.31 -19.21
N THR A 631 6.94 -11.89 -19.90
CA THR A 631 5.82 -11.18 -19.28
C THR A 631 5.07 -12.06 -18.27
N ILE A 632 4.54 -11.42 -17.23
CA ILE A 632 3.66 -12.04 -16.24
C ILE A 632 2.24 -11.64 -16.60
N GLU A 633 1.53 -12.56 -17.24
CA GLU A 633 0.18 -12.32 -17.74
C GLU A 633 -0.74 -13.45 -17.28
N ARG A 634 -1.99 -13.07 -17.03
CA ARG A 634 -3.02 -14.00 -16.60
C ARG A 634 -3.34 -14.95 -17.74
N ASN A 635 -3.47 -16.25 -17.45
CA ASN A 635 -4.13 -17.14 -18.41
C ASN A 635 -5.64 -16.83 -18.36
N ASP A 636 -6.29 -16.58 -19.50
CA ASP A 636 -7.66 -16.06 -19.73
C ASP A 636 -8.86 -16.80 -19.05
N ARG A 637 -8.66 -17.50 -17.93
CA ARG A 637 -9.63 -18.43 -17.34
C ARG A 637 -9.91 -18.23 -15.84
N SER A 638 -9.75 -17.05 -15.26
CA SER A 638 -10.30 -16.85 -13.90
C SER A 638 -10.97 -15.49 -13.72
N PRO A 639 -11.87 -15.33 -12.74
CA PRO A 639 -12.55 -14.07 -12.45
C PRO A 639 -11.64 -13.09 -11.69
N VAL A 640 -11.76 -11.79 -11.98
CA VAL A 640 -11.15 -10.67 -11.22
C VAL A 640 -11.73 -10.65 -9.80
N ILE A 641 -10.96 -10.22 -8.78
CA ILE A 641 -11.57 -9.89 -7.47
C ILE A 641 -12.53 -8.72 -7.71
N SER A 642 -13.83 -8.98 -7.56
CA SER A 642 -14.87 -7.94 -7.53
C SER A 642 -14.94 -7.25 -6.18
#